data_AF-A0A103XTF0-F1
#
_entry.id   AF-A0A103XTF0-F1
#
_cell.length_a   1.000
_cell.length_b   1.000
_cell.length_c   1.000
_cell.angle_alpha   90.00
_cell.angle_beta   90.00
_cell.angle_gamma   90.00
#
_symmetry.space_group_name_H-M   'P 1'
#
loop_
_entity.id
_entity.type
_entity.pdbx_description
1 polymer ?
#
loop_
_entity_poly.entity_id
_entity_poly.type
_entity_poly.pdbx_seq_one_letter_code
_entity_poly.pdbx_strand_id
1 'polypeptide(L)'
;MGFLLVAATNILVFLSLGFVVADQPLYDYSAYTQCKVEAEDPLYNGGILKDVATTMESIDDGDGTFTSWPAFVLPNLTPHTFYTFSSWIKIHGSDSSLITARLVNGNSSGKCVGTVLSRHDCWSFLKGGFFFNSESHPSLIYFQNSDNMDITITISSASLQPFTKEQWSFQQNYKINTERKRAVTIHVSDKQGARLQGAAVRVEQVAKDFPFGSAINNFIIGNVPYQQWFVERFNAAVFENELKWAATEPEQGVYNYTFADKMLDFVRANQIVARGHNIFWEDPKYLPPWVLNLTSPELELAVKRRIKSLMTRYRDEFVHWDVSNEFLHFNFYEEKLGENATYEFFKAAHEADPLATLFMNDFNVVESCRDVKSTVDTYISKIRELRRHGVWMDGIGLESHFDEPNLPLMRAILDKFATLQIPIWLTEVDITNQLDQETQASYLEDVLREGFSHPWVNGIMLWSALKQNGKCYQMCLTDTNFNNLPAGDVVDKLLKEWETGVMKSQTDEHGAFSFYGFLGEYRVSASFGGKTTNSTFSVSRSDETRHFNGLSYDYSGYTLCKNEPEDPLYNGGIIINHNQSQPDKVSSTLVLPNLSGNTIYSFSSWVKISGSNGTAIKASLTLDNDTHMCIGNVVAKSECWSFLKGGFVLDSPSDHAVVYFLDSYGKRINVTLTSASLQPFTHQQWQNNQDNSIDKERKRAVTIHVSDVDGKIIQGARIIVEQTSRNFPFERFNAAVFENELKWCATEPEQGRVNYTIPDLMLDFVRANQITVRGHNIFWEDPMYIPSWVQNLTGGALDSAVKSRIQGLMTHYKNQFVHWDVSNEMLHYDFYEQRLGQNASMEMFELAHTTDPLAMLFMNDFNVVETCDDLNSSATAYAARMKEVEEGGVTMDGVGLEGHFITPNPPLIRGVLDQLAALQLPIWLTEVDISNTLDPETQGKYLEIVLREVYSHPSVDGIMLWTAMDPMGCYQMCLTDANFQNLPAGDVVDRLIFKEWSTAVVNGESDEDGTLSFDGFLGEYVVNVDFGNKTSNSTFFISKGDETIHFSIQL
;
A
#
# COMPACT_ATOMS: atom_id res chain seq x y z
N MET A 1 57.76 43.63 16.78
CA MET A 1 57.71 42.21 17.19
C MET A 1 56.83 42.12 18.43
N GLY A 2 55.56 41.77 18.24
CA GLY A 2 54.58 41.71 19.32
C GLY A 2 53.50 40.69 18.95
N PHE A 3 53.30 39.73 19.84
CA PHE A 3 52.17 38.80 19.86
C PHE A 3 50.86 39.56 20.11
N LEU A 4 49.76 39.14 19.47
CA LEU A 4 48.41 39.32 20.02
C LEU A 4 47.40 38.34 19.39
N LEU A 5 46.57 37.80 20.29
CA LEU A 5 45.44 36.91 20.10
C LEU A 5 44.44 37.42 19.04
N VAL A 6 43.82 36.51 18.29
CA VAL A 6 42.48 36.73 17.72
C VAL A 6 41.58 35.56 18.13
N ALA A 7 40.52 35.91 18.86
CA ALA A 7 39.45 35.03 19.26
C ALA A 7 38.63 34.57 18.04
N ALA A 8 38.34 33.28 17.96
CA ALA A 8 37.40 32.72 17.01
C ALA A 8 35.96 33.00 17.46
N THR A 9 35.35 34.04 16.92
CA THR A 9 33.90 34.24 16.97
C THR A 9 33.24 33.32 15.94
N ASN A 10 32.54 32.30 16.44
CA ASN A 10 31.55 31.53 15.67
C ASN A 10 30.41 32.48 15.28
N ILE A 11 30.42 32.95 14.04
CA ILE A 11 29.26 33.54 13.39
C ILE A 11 28.48 32.37 12.78
N LEU A 12 27.30 32.10 13.34
CA LEU A 12 26.24 31.38 12.66
C LEU A 12 25.96 32.11 11.35
N VAL A 13 26.52 31.62 10.25
CA VAL A 13 26.06 31.96 8.92
C VAL A 13 24.79 31.14 8.72
N PHE A 14 23.64 31.74 9.03
CA PHE A 14 22.42 31.44 8.30
C PHE A 14 22.74 31.79 6.84
N LEU A 15 23.17 30.80 6.06
CA LEU A 15 22.98 30.83 4.62
C LEU A 15 21.46 30.75 4.46
N SER A 16 20.83 31.91 4.39
CA SER A 16 19.69 32.09 3.54
C SER A 16 20.10 31.57 2.16
N LEU A 17 19.76 30.31 1.89
CA LEU A 17 19.53 29.87 0.53
C LEU A 17 18.29 30.64 0.06
N GLY A 18 18.50 31.91 -0.26
CA GLY A 18 17.76 32.55 -1.33
C GLY A 18 18.16 31.77 -2.57
N PHE A 19 17.51 30.64 -2.79
CA PHE A 19 17.59 29.99 -4.07
C PHE A 19 16.89 30.91 -5.05
N VAL A 20 17.67 31.34 -6.03
CA VAL A 20 17.16 31.67 -7.35
C VAL A 20 16.53 30.38 -7.90
N VAL A 21 15.24 30.11 -7.62
CA VAL A 21 14.49 28.94 -8.16
C VAL A 21 13.60 29.33 -9.34
N ALA A 22 13.38 30.62 -9.58
CA ALA A 22 12.25 31.10 -10.37
C ALA A 22 12.30 30.85 -11.90
N ASP A 23 13.02 29.86 -12.43
CA ASP A 23 12.99 29.55 -13.89
C ASP A 23 13.53 28.16 -14.33
N GLN A 24 13.69 27.17 -13.43
CA GLN A 24 14.19 25.83 -13.84
C GLN A 24 13.04 24.83 -14.07
N PRO A 25 12.93 24.19 -15.25
CA PRO A 25 11.90 23.16 -15.48
C PRO A 25 12.15 21.97 -14.55
N LEU A 26 11.12 21.54 -13.81
CA LEU A 26 11.14 20.29 -13.03
C LEU A 26 10.93 19.10 -13.96
N TYR A 27 11.54 17.95 -13.65
CA TYR A 27 11.27 16.72 -14.41
C TYR A 27 9.85 16.22 -14.10
N ASP A 28 9.08 15.98 -15.14
CA ASP A 28 7.75 15.41 -15.10
C ASP A 28 7.81 13.88 -15.08
N TYR A 29 7.40 13.29 -13.95
CA TYR A 29 7.38 11.84 -13.71
C TYR A 29 6.15 11.14 -14.32
N SER A 30 5.22 11.88 -14.93
CA SER A 30 3.99 11.32 -15.51
C SER A 30 4.30 10.27 -16.58
N ALA A 31 3.68 9.11 -16.45
CA ALA A 31 3.81 8.00 -17.39
C ALA A 31 2.54 7.17 -17.42
N TYR A 32 2.34 6.42 -18.50
CA TYR A 32 1.14 5.61 -18.68
C TYR A 32 1.48 4.25 -19.27
N THR A 33 0.81 3.23 -18.76
CA THR A 33 0.95 1.83 -19.18
C THR A 33 -0.37 1.24 -19.68
N GLN A 34 -1.47 1.99 -19.55
CA GLN A 34 -2.75 1.74 -20.20
C GLN A 34 -2.90 2.72 -21.37
N CYS A 35 -3.46 2.24 -22.48
CA CYS A 35 -3.78 3.11 -23.59
C CYS A 35 -5.03 3.93 -23.31
N LYS A 36 -5.16 5.10 -23.94
CA LYS A 36 -6.28 6.04 -23.76
C LYS A 36 -7.08 6.19 -25.05
N VAL A 37 -8.37 6.50 -24.92
CA VAL A 37 -9.24 6.73 -26.10
C VAL A 37 -8.77 7.96 -26.88
N GLU A 38 -8.33 9.00 -26.16
CA GLU A 38 -7.76 10.23 -26.71
C GLU A 38 -6.34 10.45 -26.16
N ALA A 39 -5.47 11.06 -26.96
CA ALA A 39 -4.14 11.46 -26.52
C ALA A 39 -4.25 12.69 -25.61
N GLU A 40 -3.52 12.69 -24.50
CA GLU A 40 -3.42 13.87 -23.63
C GLU A 40 -2.46 14.91 -24.22
N ASP A 41 -2.47 16.10 -23.63
CA ASP A 41 -1.55 17.18 -23.99
C ASP A 41 -0.07 16.76 -23.86
N PRO A 42 0.81 17.33 -24.69
CA PRO A 42 2.23 17.01 -24.63
C PRO A 42 2.83 17.47 -23.29
N LEU A 43 3.64 16.62 -22.67
CA LEU A 43 4.45 17.02 -21.51
C LEU A 43 5.27 18.27 -21.86
N TYR A 44 5.53 19.15 -20.89
CA TYR A 44 6.27 20.40 -21.12
C TYR A 44 5.73 21.28 -22.27
N ASN A 45 4.43 21.19 -22.58
CA ASN A 45 3.81 21.91 -23.69
C ASN A 45 4.54 21.68 -25.04
N GLY A 46 5.04 20.46 -25.25
CA GLY A 46 5.78 20.04 -26.45
C GLY A 46 7.30 20.32 -26.41
N GLY A 47 7.80 21.08 -25.43
CA GLY A 47 9.21 21.43 -25.33
C GLY A 47 9.71 22.06 -26.64
N ILE A 48 10.83 21.58 -27.18
CA ILE A 48 11.36 22.06 -28.47
C ILE A 48 10.61 21.54 -29.69
N LEU A 49 9.72 20.54 -29.52
CA LEU A 49 8.84 20.04 -30.57
C LEU A 49 7.52 20.80 -30.67
N LYS A 50 7.33 21.83 -29.83
CA LYS A 50 6.18 22.72 -29.93
C LYS A 50 6.09 23.29 -31.35
N ASP A 51 4.93 23.10 -31.98
CA ASP A 51 4.63 23.51 -33.36
C ASP A 51 5.47 22.82 -34.46
N VAL A 52 6.23 21.77 -34.14
CA VAL A 52 6.96 20.96 -35.12
C VAL A 52 6.06 19.83 -35.60
N ALA A 53 5.67 19.87 -36.87
CA ALA A 53 4.92 18.79 -37.49
C ALA A 53 5.83 17.61 -37.87
N THR A 54 5.30 16.40 -37.82
CA THR A 54 5.97 15.21 -38.34
C THR A 54 6.01 15.23 -39.87
N THR A 55 7.15 14.87 -40.46
CA THR A 55 7.31 14.63 -41.90
C THR A 55 7.63 13.17 -42.18
N MET A 56 7.34 12.69 -43.40
CA MET A 56 7.78 11.37 -43.82
C MET A 56 9.21 11.48 -44.36
N GLU A 57 10.17 10.91 -43.64
CA GLU A 57 11.58 10.95 -43.99
C GLU A 57 12.07 9.57 -44.43
N SER A 58 12.91 9.54 -45.47
CA SER A 58 13.49 8.30 -45.99
C SER A 58 14.77 7.97 -45.22
N ILE A 59 14.74 6.87 -44.45
CA ILE A 59 15.83 6.44 -43.57
C ILE A 59 16.47 5.18 -44.17
N ASP A 60 17.80 5.10 -44.13
CA ASP A 60 18.56 3.90 -44.49
C ASP A 60 18.40 2.84 -43.39
N ASP A 61 17.89 1.65 -43.74
CA ASP A 61 17.67 0.54 -42.83
C ASP A 61 18.98 -0.18 -42.42
N GLY A 62 20.12 0.26 -42.99
CA GLY A 62 21.46 -0.22 -42.66
C GLY A 62 21.95 -1.38 -43.54
N ASP A 63 21.10 -1.91 -44.42
CA ASP A 63 21.42 -2.90 -45.46
C ASP A 63 21.44 -2.29 -46.88
N GLY A 64 21.27 -0.97 -46.98
CA GLY A 64 21.21 -0.23 -48.25
C GLY A 64 19.79 -0.08 -48.81
N THR A 65 18.75 -0.58 -48.13
CA THR A 65 17.36 -0.21 -48.42
C THR A 65 16.95 1.05 -47.67
N PHE A 66 15.97 1.76 -48.24
CA PHE A 66 15.45 3.00 -47.68
C PHE A 66 13.97 2.86 -47.41
N THR A 67 13.57 3.07 -46.16
CA THR A 67 12.16 3.02 -45.73
C THR A 67 11.73 4.39 -45.20
N SER A 68 10.53 4.81 -45.59
CA SER A 68 9.97 6.10 -45.18
C SER A 68 9.24 5.97 -43.85
N TRP A 69 9.68 6.73 -42.84
CA TRP A 69 9.11 6.73 -41.49
C TRP A 69 8.64 8.13 -41.10
N PRO A 70 7.58 8.26 -40.27
CA PRO A 70 7.23 9.56 -39.70
C PRO A 70 8.35 10.00 -38.75
N ALA A 71 8.76 11.26 -38.86
CA ALA A 71 9.89 11.81 -38.14
C ALA A 71 9.71 13.29 -37.78
N PHE A 72 10.37 13.71 -36.70
CA PHE A 72 10.59 15.11 -36.36
C PHE A 72 11.97 15.54 -36.85
N VAL A 73 12.01 16.62 -37.64
CA VAL A 73 13.26 17.24 -38.10
C VAL A 73 13.72 18.27 -37.09
N LEU A 74 14.87 18.01 -36.47
CA LEU A 74 15.45 18.83 -35.41
C LEU A 74 16.64 19.61 -35.98
N PRO A 75 16.50 20.94 -36.19
CA PRO A 75 17.52 21.72 -36.88
C PRO A 75 18.82 21.85 -36.07
N ASN A 76 18.73 21.89 -34.74
CA ASN A 76 19.88 21.88 -33.84
C ASN A 76 19.53 21.24 -32.48
N LEU A 77 20.48 20.49 -31.92
CA LEU A 77 20.45 20.00 -30.55
C LEU A 77 21.65 20.55 -29.79
N THR A 78 21.46 20.88 -28.52
CA THR A 78 22.51 21.43 -27.67
C THR A 78 23.43 20.30 -27.20
N PRO A 79 24.75 20.36 -27.47
CA PRO A 79 25.70 19.39 -26.95
C PRO A 79 25.78 19.41 -25.42
N HIS A 80 26.09 18.27 -24.82
CA HIS A 80 26.17 18.02 -23.38
C HIS A 80 24.85 18.21 -22.61
N THR A 81 23.73 17.90 -23.26
CA THR A 81 22.38 18.12 -22.73
C THR A 81 21.60 16.81 -22.67
N PHE A 82 20.87 16.60 -21.57
CA PHE A 82 19.90 15.53 -21.43
C PHE A 82 18.59 15.94 -22.11
N TYR A 83 18.02 15.04 -22.90
CA TYR A 83 16.73 15.24 -23.54
C TYR A 83 15.77 14.18 -23.07
N THR A 84 14.60 14.63 -22.60
CA THR A 84 13.47 13.76 -22.25
C THR A 84 12.46 13.84 -23.37
N PHE A 85 11.93 12.69 -23.76
CA PHE A 85 11.03 12.56 -24.89
C PHE A 85 9.76 11.84 -24.47
N SER A 86 8.62 12.33 -24.95
CA SER A 86 7.35 11.62 -24.80
C SER A 86 6.44 11.85 -25.99
N SER A 87 5.58 10.90 -26.31
CA SER A 87 4.53 11.08 -27.32
C SER A 87 3.44 10.01 -27.19
N TRP A 88 2.24 10.34 -27.65
CA TRP A 88 1.15 9.39 -27.81
C TRP A 88 1.20 8.80 -29.22
N ILE A 89 1.18 7.47 -29.29
CA ILE A 89 1.32 6.70 -30.53
C ILE A 89 0.09 5.81 -30.71
N LYS A 90 -0.51 5.89 -31.89
CA LYS A 90 -1.59 5.01 -32.34
C LYS A 90 -1.20 4.40 -33.69
N ILE A 91 -1.56 3.15 -33.91
CA ILE A 91 -1.24 2.46 -35.17
C ILE A 91 -2.49 2.09 -35.95
N HIS A 92 -2.34 1.81 -37.24
CA HIS A 92 -3.37 1.20 -38.08
C HIS A 92 -2.73 0.12 -38.95
N GLY A 93 -3.47 -0.97 -39.23
CA GLY A 93 -2.98 -2.09 -40.05
C GLY A 93 -2.63 -3.37 -39.27
N SER A 94 -2.57 -3.31 -37.94
CA SER A 94 -2.40 -4.47 -37.04
C SER A 94 -3.06 -4.21 -35.69
N ASP A 95 -3.38 -5.25 -34.91
CA ASP A 95 -4.01 -5.11 -33.58
C ASP A 95 -3.08 -4.40 -32.58
N SER A 96 -1.80 -4.78 -32.59
CA SER A 96 -0.74 -4.18 -31.78
C SER A 96 0.62 -4.30 -32.48
N SER A 97 1.53 -3.35 -32.26
CA SER A 97 2.91 -3.39 -32.76
C SER A 97 3.85 -2.64 -31.81
N LEU A 98 5.08 -3.16 -31.67
CA LEU A 98 6.12 -2.49 -30.90
C LEU A 98 6.72 -1.35 -31.72
N ILE A 99 6.51 -0.12 -31.27
CA ILE A 99 7.05 1.09 -31.90
C ILE A 99 8.27 1.57 -31.13
N THR A 100 9.33 1.89 -31.88
CA THR A 100 10.58 2.44 -31.35
C THR A 100 10.79 3.84 -31.90
N ALA A 101 11.01 4.82 -31.00
CA ALA A 101 11.52 6.13 -31.37
C ALA A 101 13.06 6.10 -31.44
N ARG A 102 13.65 6.63 -32.50
CA ARG A 102 15.10 6.61 -32.74
C ARG A 102 15.63 7.97 -33.17
N LEU A 103 16.79 8.35 -32.65
CA LEU A 103 17.51 9.58 -32.96
C LEU A 103 18.63 9.31 -33.96
N VAL A 104 18.61 9.96 -35.12
CA VAL A 104 19.73 10.00 -36.06
C VAL A 104 20.32 11.41 -36.06
N ASN A 105 21.65 11.52 -36.02
CA ASN A 105 22.37 12.79 -36.15
C ASN A 105 23.33 12.69 -37.36
N GLY A 106 23.06 13.44 -38.44
CA GLY A 106 23.80 13.29 -39.70
C GLY A 106 23.70 11.87 -40.28
N ASN A 107 24.84 11.25 -40.63
CA ASN A 107 24.90 9.88 -41.16
C ASN A 107 25.17 8.81 -40.07
N SER A 108 24.85 9.11 -38.81
CA SER A 108 25.06 8.14 -37.72
C SER A 108 23.98 7.06 -37.71
N SER A 109 24.32 5.88 -37.19
CA SER A 109 23.34 4.85 -36.88
C SER A 109 22.37 5.36 -35.81
N GLY A 110 21.06 5.19 -36.02
CA GLY A 110 20.04 5.71 -35.11
C GLY A 110 20.17 5.16 -33.68
N LYS A 111 20.22 6.04 -32.68
CA LYS A 111 20.20 5.71 -31.25
C LYS A 111 18.76 5.51 -30.77
N CYS A 112 18.52 4.51 -29.93
CA CYS A 112 17.18 4.29 -29.39
C CYS A 112 16.83 5.36 -28.35
N VAL A 113 15.62 5.93 -28.46
CA VAL A 113 15.09 6.97 -27.57
C VAL A 113 14.09 6.37 -26.57
N GLY A 114 13.23 5.44 -27.02
CA GLY A 114 12.23 4.77 -26.18
C GLY A 114 11.35 3.84 -27.02
N THR A 115 10.57 3.01 -26.34
CA THR A 115 9.65 2.04 -26.98
C THR A 115 8.23 2.15 -26.40
N VAL A 116 7.26 1.74 -27.21
CA VAL A 116 5.88 1.52 -26.75
C VAL A 116 5.22 0.35 -27.48
N LEU A 117 4.52 -0.51 -26.75
CA LEU A 117 3.58 -1.46 -27.38
C LEU A 117 2.30 -0.71 -27.76
N SER A 118 2.21 -0.28 -29.02
CA SER A 118 1.09 0.53 -29.52
C SER A 118 -0.06 -0.34 -30.04
N ARG A 119 -1.29 0.17 -29.95
CA ARG A 119 -2.53 -0.51 -30.37
C ARG A 119 -3.31 0.31 -31.38
N HIS A 120 -4.20 -0.35 -32.12
CA HIS A 120 -4.99 0.32 -33.16
C HIS A 120 -6.25 1.03 -32.65
N ASP A 121 -6.79 0.57 -31.52
CA ASP A 121 -8.05 1.02 -30.95
C ASP A 121 -7.85 2.28 -30.08
N CYS A 122 -6.66 2.48 -29.52
CA CYS A 122 -6.35 3.50 -28.52
C CYS A 122 -4.94 4.10 -28.67
N TRP A 123 -4.70 5.25 -28.04
CA TRP A 123 -3.41 5.93 -27.96
C TRP A 123 -2.53 5.34 -26.86
N SER A 124 -1.31 4.96 -27.20
CA SER A 124 -0.33 4.35 -26.28
C SER A 124 0.80 5.32 -25.99
N PHE A 125 1.23 5.41 -24.73
CA PHE A 125 2.22 6.40 -24.31
C PHE A 125 3.66 5.89 -24.42
N LEU A 126 4.44 6.56 -25.26
CA LEU A 126 5.89 6.37 -25.38
C LEU A 126 6.58 7.43 -24.51
N LYS A 127 7.43 6.99 -23.58
CA LYS A 127 8.34 7.87 -22.81
C LYS A 127 9.76 7.36 -22.94
N GLY A 128 10.73 8.28 -23.01
CA GLY A 128 12.13 7.95 -23.19
C GLY A 128 13.03 9.18 -23.16
N GLY A 129 14.20 9.07 -23.77
CA GLY A 129 15.13 10.18 -23.89
C GLY A 129 16.54 9.76 -24.26
N PHE A 130 17.44 10.73 -24.30
CA PHE A 130 18.84 10.53 -24.65
C PHE A 130 19.74 11.64 -24.08
N PHE A 131 21.00 11.32 -23.82
CA PHE A 131 22.04 12.33 -23.64
C PHE A 131 22.67 12.68 -24.99
N PHE A 132 22.69 13.96 -25.35
CA PHE A 132 23.26 14.44 -26.59
C PHE A 132 24.65 15.02 -26.36
N ASN A 133 25.67 14.42 -26.98
CA ASN A 133 27.09 14.75 -26.75
C ASN A 133 27.87 14.99 -28.05
N SER A 134 27.17 15.20 -29.17
CA SER A 134 27.78 15.33 -30.50
C SER A 134 27.76 16.78 -30.99
N GLU A 135 28.57 17.10 -32.00
CA GLU A 135 28.40 18.36 -32.74
C GLU A 135 27.01 18.40 -33.39
N SER A 136 26.36 19.57 -33.36
CA SER A 136 24.99 19.72 -33.84
C SER A 136 24.95 19.68 -35.37
N HIS A 137 24.49 18.56 -35.93
CA HIS A 137 23.96 18.49 -37.30
C HIS A 137 22.43 18.36 -37.25
N PRO A 138 21.72 18.61 -38.37
CA PRO A 138 20.31 18.28 -38.46
C PRO A 138 20.08 16.84 -38.01
N SER A 139 19.22 16.68 -37.01
CA SER A 139 18.91 15.40 -36.39
C SER A 139 17.46 15.03 -36.66
N LEU A 140 17.16 13.74 -36.65
CA LEU A 140 15.82 13.20 -36.88
C LEU A 140 15.42 12.33 -35.69
N ILE A 141 14.25 12.55 -35.11
CA ILE A 141 13.58 11.54 -34.28
C ILE A 141 12.52 10.87 -35.13
N TYR A 142 12.73 9.63 -35.52
CA TYR A 142 11.79 8.88 -36.36
C TYR A 142 11.23 7.68 -35.61
N PHE A 143 10.06 7.22 -36.05
CA PHE A 143 9.34 6.12 -35.43
C PHE A 143 9.24 4.95 -36.42
N GLN A 144 9.69 3.79 -35.97
CA GLN A 144 9.65 2.55 -36.75
C GLN A 144 9.03 1.45 -35.91
N ASN A 145 8.36 0.50 -36.55
CA ASN A 145 8.01 -0.77 -35.93
C ASN A 145 9.19 -1.74 -35.99
N SER A 146 9.23 -2.65 -35.02
CA SER A 146 10.27 -3.67 -34.92
C SER A 146 9.93 -4.98 -35.64
N ASP A 147 8.72 -5.10 -36.18
CA ASP A 147 8.14 -6.35 -36.70
C ASP A 147 7.95 -6.36 -38.23
N ASN A 148 8.42 -5.34 -38.96
CA ASN A 148 8.30 -5.19 -40.41
C ASN A 148 6.87 -5.33 -40.95
N MET A 149 5.85 -5.15 -40.10
CA MET A 149 4.46 -5.08 -40.53
C MET A 149 4.19 -3.82 -41.33
N ASP A 150 3.32 -3.91 -42.34
CA ASP A 150 2.81 -2.76 -43.08
C ASP A 150 1.76 -2.03 -42.24
N ILE A 151 2.22 -1.06 -41.45
CA ILE A 151 1.37 -0.28 -40.54
C ILE A 151 1.51 1.22 -40.80
N THR A 152 0.46 1.96 -40.47
CA THR A 152 0.51 3.43 -40.38
C THR A 152 0.68 3.83 -38.93
N ILE A 153 1.72 4.63 -38.63
CA ILE A 153 1.98 5.18 -37.29
C ILE A 153 1.44 6.61 -37.24
N THR A 154 0.54 6.88 -36.28
CA THR A 154 0.01 8.21 -35.99
C THR A 154 0.58 8.69 -34.67
N ILE A 155 1.03 9.94 -34.66
CA ILE A 155 1.74 10.56 -33.54
C ILE A 155 0.93 11.77 -33.09
N SER A 156 0.75 11.91 -31.78
CA SER A 156 0.16 13.09 -31.16
C SER A 156 0.98 13.53 -29.96
N SER A 157 0.87 14.81 -29.63
CA SER A 157 1.32 15.35 -28.35
C SER A 157 2.77 14.99 -28.03
N ALA A 158 3.64 15.12 -29.03
CA ALA A 158 5.06 14.87 -28.86
C ALA A 158 5.72 16.01 -28.06
N SER A 159 6.66 15.64 -27.21
CA SER A 159 7.48 16.55 -26.43
C SER A 159 8.93 16.14 -26.43
N LEU A 160 9.81 17.14 -26.50
CA LEU A 160 11.24 16.97 -26.35
C LEU A 160 11.79 18.10 -25.47
N GLN A 161 12.09 17.79 -24.20
CA GLN A 161 12.52 18.78 -23.22
C GLN A 161 14.02 18.63 -22.91
N PRO A 162 14.84 19.68 -23.12
CA PRO A 162 16.24 19.71 -22.72
C PRO A 162 16.42 20.00 -21.22
N PHE A 163 17.44 19.38 -20.64
CA PHE A 163 17.97 19.63 -19.30
C PHE A 163 19.50 19.68 -19.34
N THR A 164 20.10 20.72 -18.78
CA THR A 164 21.56 20.73 -18.55
C THR A 164 21.95 19.69 -17.51
N LYS A 165 23.25 19.39 -17.38
CA LYS A 165 23.74 18.48 -16.34
C LYS A 165 23.41 18.99 -14.93
N GLU A 166 23.52 20.30 -14.72
CA GLU A 166 23.19 20.96 -13.45
C GLU A 166 21.70 20.82 -13.13
N GLN A 167 20.83 21.03 -14.14
CA GLN A 167 19.39 20.84 -13.99
C GLN A 167 19.06 19.37 -13.67
N TRP A 168 19.64 18.41 -14.39
CA TRP A 168 19.42 16.98 -14.13
C TRP A 168 19.83 16.58 -12.71
N SER A 169 21.02 17.04 -12.28
CA SER A 169 21.52 16.82 -10.93
C SER A 169 20.65 17.51 -9.87
N PHE A 170 20.13 18.70 -10.15
CA PHE A 170 19.15 19.36 -9.29
C PHE A 170 17.89 18.51 -9.14
N GLN A 171 17.34 17.93 -10.21
CA GLN A 171 16.16 17.04 -10.12
C GLN A 171 16.43 15.81 -9.25
N GLN A 172 17.60 15.17 -9.42
CA GLN A 172 18.01 14.04 -8.58
C GLN A 172 18.08 14.43 -7.11
N ASN A 173 18.76 15.54 -6.80
CA ASN A 173 18.90 16.02 -5.43
C ASN A 173 17.57 16.50 -4.82
N TYR A 174 16.71 17.12 -5.62
CA TYR A 174 15.38 17.52 -5.22
C TYR A 174 14.59 16.28 -4.78
N LYS A 175 14.53 15.23 -5.61
CA LYS A 175 13.87 13.98 -5.24
C LYS A 175 14.55 13.25 -4.09
N ILE A 176 15.87 13.22 -4.00
CA ILE A 176 16.54 12.64 -2.82
C ILE A 176 16.11 13.38 -1.54
N ASN A 177 16.03 14.71 -1.59
CA ASN A 177 15.60 15.49 -0.43
C ASN A 177 14.12 15.27 -0.10
N THR A 178 13.22 15.15 -1.08
CA THR A 178 11.78 14.96 -0.82
C THR A 178 11.40 13.52 -0.51
N GLU A 179 12.07 12.53 -1.10
CA GLU A 179 11.71 11.11 -0.99
C GLU A 179 12.56 10.35 0.05
N ARG A 180 13.82 10.75 0.24
CA ARG A 180 14.80 9.99 1.05
C ARG A 180 15.19 10.68 2.35
N LYS A 181 14.64 11.86 2.61
CA LYS A 181 14.91 12.64 3.82
C LYS A 181 13.62 13.22 4.38
N ARG A 182 13.63 13.59 5.67
CA ARG A 182 12.54 14.29 6.34
C ARG A 182 13.09 15.37 7.28
N ALA A 183 12.29 16.42 7.47
CA ALA A 183 12.49 17.36 8.56
C ALA A 183 12.20 16.64 9.88
N VAL A 184 13.09 16.81 10.86
CA VAL A 184 12.95 16.26 12.20
C VAL A 184 13.16 17.39 13.19
N THR A 185 12.22 17.56 14.12
CA THR A 185 12.33 18.51 15.22
C THR A 185 12.31 17.78 16.55
N ILE A 186 13.41 17.90 17.30
CA ILE A 186 13.56 17.34 18.65
C ILE A 186 13.26 18.43 19.66
N HIS A 187 12.25 18.23 20.49
CA HIS A 187 11.99 19.13 21.62
C HIS A 187 12.54 18.54 22.92
N VAL A 188 13.24 19.37 23.70
CA VAL A 188 13.74 19.00 25.02
C VAL A 188 12.96 19.78 26.08
N SER A 189 12.40 19.07 27.05
CA SER A 189 11.66 19.67 28.16
C SER A 189 12.08 19.07 29.51
N ASP A 190 11.77 19.78 30.59
CA ASP A 190 11.85 19.23 31.93
C ASP A 190 10.67 18.30 32.25
N LYS A 191 10.65 17.79 33.50
CA LYS A 191 9.60 16.87 33.97
C LYS A 191 8.22 17.53 34.09
N GLN A 192 8.15 18.85 34.06
CA GLN A 192 6.92 19.64 34.15
C GLN A 192 6.44 20.05 32.76
N GLY A 193 7.14 19.64 31.69
CA GLY A 193 6.82 19.96 30.31
C GLY A 193 7.35 21.33 29.85
N ALA A 194 8.11 22.06 30.68
CA ALA A 194 8.69 23.33 30.29
C ALA A 194 9.86 23.10 29.31
N ARG A 195 9.86 23.82 28.19
CA ARG A 195 10.88 23.72 27.14
C ARG A 195 12.24 24.24 27.65
N LEU A 196 13.30 23.47 27.41
CA LEU A 196 14.66 23.77 27.88
C LEU A 196 15.50 24.35 26.74
N GLN A 197 15.76 25.65 26.80
CA GLN A 197 16.70 26.33 25.90
C GLN A 197 18.16 25.99 26.26
N GLY A 198 19.02 25.79 25.25
CA GLY A 198 20.44 25.54 25.44
C GLY A 198 20.80 24.11 25.89
N ALA A 199 19.86 23.16 25.84
CA ALA A 199 20.14 21.75 26.07
C ALA A 199 21.01 21.19 24.94
N ALA A 200 22.12 20.55 25.28
CA ALA A 200 23.01 19.95 24.30
C ALA A 200 22.39 18.67 23.73
N VAL A 201 22.14 18.64 22.42
CA VAL A 201 21.55 17.50 21.71
C VAL A 201 22.61 16.88 20.79
N ARG A 202 22.74 15.56 20.83
CA ARG A 202 23.50 14.76 19.85
C ARG A 202 22.57 13.75 19.21
N VAL A 203 22.50 13.75 17.89
CA VAL A 203 21.74 12.81 17.06
C VAL A 203 22.71 11.99 16.23
N GLU A 204 22.47 10.70 16.10
CA GLU A 204 23.30 9.76 15.33
C GLU A 204 22.39 8.82 14.56
N GLN A 205 22.55 8.77 13.24
CA GLN A 205 21.92 7.72 12.43
C GLN A 205 22.63 6.39 12.72
N VAL A 206 21.87 5.38 13.14
CA VAL A 206 22.38 4.05 13.53
C VAL A 206 22.01 2.96 12.53
N ALA A 207 20.99 3.18 11.69
CA ALA A 207 20.69 2.32 10.54
C ALA A 207 20.16 3.15 9.37
N LYS A 208 20.44 2.69 8.15
CA LYS A 208 19.93 3.29 6.90
C LYS A 208 18.69 2.50 6.46
N ASP A 209 17.65 3.21 6.03
CA ASP A 209 16.41 2.59 5.52
C ASP A 209 16.61 1.90 4.16
N PHE A 210 17.35 2.55 3.26
CA PHE A 210 17.52 2.06 1.89
C PHE A 210 18.47 0.85 1.81
N PRO A 211 18.03 -0.30 1.29
CA PRO A 211 18.89 -1.43 0.97
C PRO A 211 19.84 -1.08 -0.18
N PHE A 212 21.12 -1.03 0.15
CA PHE A 212 22.22 -0.85 -0.79
C PHE A 212 23.23 -1.97 -0.57
N GLY A 213 23.39 -2.82 -1.57
CA GLY A 213 24.11 -4.07 -1.44
C GLY A 213 25.02 -4.40 -2.61
N SER A 214 25.73 -5.51 -2.47
CA SER A 214 26.56 -6.08 -3.54
C SER A 214 26.50 -7.60 -3.50
N ALA A 215 26.72 -8.22 -4.66
CA ALA A 215 26.90 -9.65 -4.78
C ALA A 215 28.11 -10.12 -3.98
N ILE A 216 27.96 -11.26 -3.32
CA ILE A 216 29.04 -11.99 -2.64
C ILE A 216 29.09 -13.41 -3.19
N ASN A 217 30.28 -14.00 -3.18
CA ASN A 217 30.49 -15.40 -3.52
C ASN A 217 31.27 -16.10 -2.39
N ASN A 218 31.51 -17.40 -2.53
CA ASN A 218 32.17 -18.21 -1.51
C ASN A 218 33.57 -17.71 -1.08
N PHE A 219 34.23 -16.81 -1.83
CA PHE A 219 35.51 -16.22 -1.43
C PHE A 219 35.41 -15.37 -0.17
N ILE A 220 34.20 -14.91 0.21
CA ILE A 220 33.95 -14.20 1.47
C ILE A 220 34.07 -15.10 2.70
N ILE A 221 33.94 -16.41 2.54
CA ILE A 221 33.93 -17.37 3.65
C ILE A 221 35.34 -17.46 4.26
N GLY A 222 35.49 -17.00 5.49
CA GLY A 222 36.76 -17.03 6.23
C GLY A 222 37.78 -15.98 5.78
N ASN A 223 37.44 -15.12 4.82
CA ASN A 223 38.27 -14.01 4.38
C ASN A 223 37.91 -12.74 5.18
N VAL A 224 38.48 -12.62 6.37
CA VAL A 224 38.17 -11.52 7.32
C VAL A 224 38.36 -10.12 6.70
N PRO A 225 39.43 -9.83 5.93
CA PRO A 225 39.53 -8.55 5.23
C PRO A 225 38.39 -8.27 4.26
N TYR A 226 37.95 -9.27 3.48
CA TYR A 226 36.79 -9.10 2.58
C TYR A 226 35.51 -8.82 3.37
N GLN A 227 35.28 -9.60 4.44
CA GLN A 227 34.13 -9.43 5.32
C GLN A 227 34.09 -8.02 5.91
N GLN A 228 35.21 -7.53 6.43
CA GLN A 228 35.32 -6.16 6.99
C GLN A 228 35.05 -5.09 5.93
N TRP A 229 35.68 -5.22 4.76
CA TRP A 229 35.47 -4.28 3.66
C TRP A 229 34.00 -4.23 3.22
N PHE A 230 33.31 -5.38 3.21
CA PHE A 230 31.90 -5.48 2.81
C PHE A 230 30.94 -4.87 3.84
N VAL A 231 31.07 -5.24 5.12
CA VAL A 231 30.13 -4.82 6.19
C VAL A 231 30.18 -3.32 6.49
N GLU A 232 31.30 -2.67 6.16
CA GLU A 232 31.43 -1.21 6.27
C GLU A 232 30.56 -0.45 5.26
N ARG A 233 30.14 -1.10 4.17
CA ARG A 233 29.54 -0.44 2.99
C ARG A 233 28.10 -0.87 2.73
N PHE A 234 27.82 -2.16 2.91
CA PHE A 234 26.59 -2.76 2.40
C PHE A 234 25.71 -3.28 3.53
N ASN A 235 24.42 -2.92 3.49
CA ASN A 235 23.39 -3.47 4.38
C ASN A 235 22.54 -4.56 3.70
N ALA A 236 22.81 -4.85 2.42
CA ALA A 236 22.17 -5.92 1.65
C ALA A 236 23.19 -6.77 0.88
N ALA A 237 22.86 -8.03 0.60
CA ALA A 237 23.68 -8.98 -0.14
C ALA A 237 22.85 -9.84 -1.12
N VAL A 238 23.50 -10.36 -2.15
CA VAL A 238 22.95 -11.41 -3.04
C VAL A 238 24.05 -12.43 -3.31
N PHE A 239 23.71 -13.70 -3.46
CA PHE A 239 24.73 -14.73 -3.70
C PHE A 239 24.95 -14.88 -5.20
N GLU A 240 26.19 -14.71 -5.67
CA GLU A 240 26.52 -14.63 -7.10
C GLU A 240 26.14 -15.92 -7.84
N ASN A 241 26.43 -17.09 -7.25
CA ASN A 241 26.17 -18.39 -7.89
C ASN A 241 25.71 -19.48 -6.92
N GLU A 242 25.93 -19.31 -5.61
CA GLU A 242 25.84 -20.38 -4.62
C GLU A 242 24.43 -20.90 -4.36
N LEU A 243 23.39 -20.22 -4.86
CA LEU A 243 22.00 -20.68 -4.83
C LEU A 243 21.49 -21.20 -6.17
N LYS A 244 22.17 -20.91 -7.29
CA LYS A 244 21.75 -21.36 -8.64
C LYS A 244 21.65 -22.87 -8.71
N TRP A 245 20.77 -23.40 -9.56
CA TRP A 245 20.46 -24.82 -9.59
C TRP A 245 21.70 -25.69 -9.88
N ALA A 246 22.57 -25.27 -10.80
CA ALA A 246 23.82 -25.97 -11.10
C ALA A 246 24.80 -26.04 -9.90
N ALA A 247 24.76 -25.08 -8.98
CA ALA A 247 25.61 -25.09 -7.78
C ALA A 247 25.07 -26.00 -6.68
N THR A 248 23.75 -26.03 -6.55
CA THR A 248 23.05 -26.67 -5.42
C THR A 248 22.54 -28.07 -5.74
N GLU A 249 22.40 -28.45 -7.01
CA GLU A 249 22.10 -29.80 -7.48
C GLU A 249 22.82 -30.10 -8.83
N PRO A 250 24.17 -30.19 -8.83
CA PRO A 250 24.96 -30.40 -10.04
C PRO A 250 24.64 -31.73 -10.75
N GLU A 251 24.26 -32.75 -9.98
CA GLU A 251 23.78 -34.05 -10.45
C GLU A 251 22.41 -34.34 -9.83
N GLN A 252 21.53 -35.04 -10.55
CA GLN A 252 20.16 -35.30 -10.09
C GLN A 252 20.14 -35.97 -8.71
N GLY A 253 19.50 -35.33 -7.73
CA GLY A 253 19.39 -35.81 -6.35
C GLY A 253 20.66 -35.66 -5.50
N VAL A 254 21.73 -35.06 -6.02
CA VAL A 254 22.97 -34.79 -5.28
C VAL A 254 23.00 -33.31 -4.89
N TYR A 255 22.49 -33.01 -3.69
CA TYR A 255 22.40 -31.63 -3.19
C TYR A 255 23.69 -31.14 -2.53
N ASN A 256 24.09 -29.90 -2.81
CA ASN A 256 25.20 -29.23 -2.13
C ASN A 256 24.86 -27.79 -1.74
N TYR A 257 24.52 -27.59 -0.47
CA TYR A 257 24.19 -26.28 0.10
C TYR A 257 25.33 -25.67 0.95
N THR A 258 26.47 -26.37 1.04
CA THR A 258 27.54 -26.06 2.00
C THR A 258 28.04 -24.61 1.95
N PHE A 259 28.18 -24.04 0.75
CA PHE A 259 28.68 -22.68 0.59
C PHE A 259 27.59 -21.64 0.88
N ALA A 260 26.38 -21.85 0.37
CA ALA A 260 25.24 -20.98 0.65
C ALA A 260 24.93 -20.91 2.15
N ASP A 261 24.95 -22.04 2.87
CA ASP A 261 24.76 -22.08 4.33
C ASP A 261 25.80 -21.22 5.07
N LYS A 262 27.08 -21.34 4.70
CA LYS A 262 28.17 -20.57 5.33
C LYS A 262 28.12 -19.08 4.99
N MET A 263 27.64 -18.73 3.80
CA MET A 263 27.41 -17.34 3.42
C MET A 263 26.21 -16.76 4.16
N LEU A 264 25.16 -17.55 4.39
CA LEU A 264 24.04 -17.18 5.26
C LEU A 264 24.51 -16.90 6.69
N ASP A 265 25.40 -17.73 7.25
CA ASP A 265 25.99 -17.46 8.56
C ASP A 265 26.71 -16.11 8.61
N PHE A 266 27.43 -15.74 7.55
CA PHE A 266 28.09 -14.44 7.45
C PHE A 266 27.09 -13.28 7.42
N VAL A 267 26.04 -13.34 6.57
CA VAL A 267 25.07 -12.23 6.49
C VAL A 267 24.26 -12.10 7.78
N ARG A 268 23.86 -13.21 8.42
CA ARG A 268 23.18 -13.20 9.72
C ARG A 268 24.03 -12.57 10.82
N ALA A 269 25.30 -12.98 10.91
CA ALA A 269 26.23 -12.48 11.93
C ALA A 269 26.45 -10.96 11.84
N ASN A 270 26.22 -10.37 10.66
CA ASN A 270 26.40 -8.95 10.41
C ASN A 270 25.08 -8.20 10.19
N GLN A 271 23.93 -8.85 10.40
CA GLN A 271 22.60 -8.26 10.24
C GLN A 271 22.35 -7.66 8.84
N ILE A 272 22.85 -8.35 7.82
CA ILE A 272 22.72 -7.96 6.41
C ILE A 272 21.53 -8.74 5.81
N VAL A 273 20.62 -8.04 5.13
CA VAL A 273 19.52 -8.69 4.40
C VAL A 273 20.04 -9.36 3.13
N ALA A 274 19.50 -10.52 2.77
CA ALA A 274 19.95 -11.26 1.59
C ALA A 274 18.83 -11.51 0.58
N ARG A 275 19.14 -11.38 -0.71
CA ARG A 275 18.28 -11.81 -1.83
C ARG A 275 18.66 -13.23 -2.27
N GLY A 276 17.66 -14.08 -2.45
CA GLY A 276 17.80 -15.41 -3.01
C GLY A 276 17.82 -15.38 -4.53
N HIS A 277 19.00 -15.58 -5.12
CA HIS A 277 19.20 -15.57 -6.57
C HIS A 277 19.86 -16.89 -7.05
N ASN A 278 19.19 -17.74 -7.81
CA ASN A 278 17.77 -17.72 -8.20
C ASN A 278 17.18 -19.14 -8.04
N ILE A 279 15.86 -19.24 -8.08
CA ILE A 279 15.19 -20.55 -8.04
C ILE A 279 15.36 -21.25 -9.39
N PHE A 280 14.94 -20.56 -10.46
CA PHE A 280 15.03 -20.98 -11.84
C PHE A 280 15.67 -19.90 -12.72
N TRP A 281 16.49 -20.36 -13.67
CA TRP A 281 17.01 -19.56 -14.76
C TRP A 281 16.46 -20.13 -16.07
N GLU A 282 15.91 -19.28 -16.91
CA GLU A 282 15.19 -19.67 -18.13
C GLU A 282 16.13 -20.04 -19.29
N ASP A 283 17.37 -19.54 -19.31
CA ASP A 283 18.36 -19.90 -20.34
C ASP A 283 18.91 -21.33 -20.10
N PRO A 284 18.68 -22.27 -21.06
CA PRO A 284 19.18 -23.64 -20.97
C PRO A 284 20.69 -23.75 -20.71
N LYS A 285 21.48 -22.75 -21.15
CA LYS A 285 22.93 -22.73 -20.97
C LYS A 285 23.36 -22.79 -19.50
N TYR A 286 22.55 -22.28 -18.58
CA TYR A 286 22.89 -22.22 -17.16
C TYR A 286 22.20 -23.29 -16.31
N LEU A 287 21.43 -24.19 -16.94
CA LEU A 287 20.81 -25.33 -16.26
C LEU A 287 21.83 -26.44 -15.99
N PRO A 288 21.61 -27.25 -14.93
CA PRO A 288 22.38 -28.48 -14.75
C PRO A 288 22.27 -29.38 -16.01
N PRO A 289 23.36 -29.99 -16.50
CA PRO A 289 23.32 -30.80 -17.73
C PRO A 289 22.29 -31.94 -17.72
N TRP A 290 21.95 -32.47 -16.54
CA TRP A 290 20.97 -33.54 -16.39
C TRP A 290 19.51 -33.06 -16.60
N VAL A 291 19.22 -31.77 -16.43
CA VAL A 291 17.89 -31.17 -16.61
C VAL A 291 17.53 -31.03 -18.10
N LEU A 292 18.52 -30.76 -18.95
CA LEU A 292 18.33 -30.47 -20.37
C LEU A 292 17.63 -31.59 -21.15
N ASN A 293 17.85 -32.84 -20.76
CA ASN A 293 17.37 -34.02 -21.49
C ASN A 293 16.15 -34.70 -20.84
N LEU A 294 15.56 -34.09 -19.80
CA LEU A 294 14.36 -34.65 -19.16
C LEU A 294 13.15 -34.55 -20.09
N THR A 295 12.30 -35.58 -20.02
CA THR A 295 10.95 -35.53 -20.58
C THR A 295 10.07 -34.57 -19.75
N SER A 296 8.95 -34.11 -20.31
CA SER A 296 8.05 -33.15 -19.64
C SER A 296 7.63 -33.60 -18.22
N PRO A 297 7.15 -34.86 -17.99
CA PRO A 297 6.80 -35.31 -16.63
C PRO A 297 7.99 -35.41 -15.67
N GLU A 298 9.18 -35.76 -16.18
CA GLU A 298 10.40 -35.82 -15.36
C GLU A 298 10.88 -34.43 -14.97
N LEU A 299 10.76 -33.46 -15.89
CA LEU A 299 11.09 -32.06 -15.64
C LEU A 299 10.12 -31.43 -14.63
N GLU A 300 8.81 -31.67 -14.76
CA GLU A 300 7.81 -31.19 -13.81
C GLU A 300 8.12 -31.68 -12.38
N LEU A 301 8.50 -32.95 -12.25
CA LEU A 301 8.90 -33.54 -10.98
C LEU A 301 10.21 -32.93 -10.45
N ALA A 302 11.18 -32.66 -11.34
CA ALA A 302 12.44 -32.02 -10.97
C ALA A 302 12.23 -30.59 -10.46
N VAL A 303 11.41 -29.79 -11.14
CA VAL A 303 11.00 -28.44 -10.73
C VAL A 303 10.32 -28.47 -9.36
N LYS A 304 9.32 -29.34 -9.16
CA LYS A 304 8.62 -29.47 -7.87
C LYS A 304 9.57 -29.82 -6.73
N ARG A 305 10.54 -30.72 -6.98
CA ARG A 305 11.59 -31.07 -6.01
C ARG A 305 12.55 -29.92 -5.76
N ARG A 306 12.88 -29.13 -6.78
CA ARG A 306 13.75 -27.95 -6.69
C ARG A 306 13.15 -26.90 -5.76
N ILE A 307 11.91 -26.47 -6.01
CA ILE A 307 11.20 -25.51 -5.13
C ILE A 307 11.16 -26.06 -3.71
N LYS A 308 10.71 -27.30 -3.54
CA LYS A 308 10.59 -27.92 -2.23
C LYS A 308 11.92 -27.99 -1.49
N SER A 309 13.00 -28.45 -2.12
CA SER A 309 14.31 -28.63 -1.46
C SER A 309 14.97 -27.30 -1.12
N LEU A 310 14.95 -26.34 -2.05
CA LEU A 310 15.58 -25.04 -1.88
C LEU A 310 14.81 -24.18 -0.88
N MET A 311 13.51 -23.98 -1.12
CA MET A 311 12.71 -23.03 -0.35
C MET A 311 12.33 -23.55 1.03
N THR A 312 12.13 -24.87 1.21
CA THR A 312 11.93 -25.40 2.58
C THR A 312 13.17 -25.24 3.43
N ARG A 313 14.38 -25.33 2.84
CA ARG A 313 15.64 -25.17 3.57
C ARG A 313 15.88 -23.73 4.01
N TYR A 314 15.54 -22.79 3.15
CA TYR A 314 15.85 -21.37 3.31
C TYR A 314 14.60 -20.51 3.55
N ARG A 315 13.52 -21.12 4.02
CA ARG A 315 12.31 -20.40 4.42
C ARG A 315 12.68 -19.37 5.49
N ASP A 316 12.17 -18.15 5.34
CA ASP A 316 12.40 -17.01 6.24
C ASP A 316 13.84 -16.46 6.26
N GLU A 317 14.74 -16.95 5.39
CA GLU A 317 16.16 -16.55 5.38
C GLU A 317 16.48 -15.46 4.37
N PHE A 318 15.79 -15.47 3.22
CA PHE A 318 15.95 -14.48 2.17
C PHE A 318 14.71 -13.60 2.13
N VAL A 319 14.91 -12.29 2.20
CA VAL A 319 13.78 -11.34 2.15
C VAL A 319 13.12 -11.34 0.77
N HIS A 320 13.88 -11.68 -0.28
CA HIS A 320 13.43 -11.72 -1.66
C HIS A 320 13.85 -13.01 -2.36
N TRP A 321 13.08 -13.46 -3.35
CA TRP A 321 13.47 -14.52 -4.27
C TRP A 321 13.29 -14.13 -5.73
N ASP A 322 14.34 -14.29 -6.52
CA ASP A 322 14.25 -14.31 -7.99
C ASP A 322 13.73 -15.69 -8.40
N VAL A 323 12.44 -15.77 -8.72
CA VAL A 323 11.77 -17.05 -9.03
C VAL A 323 12.17 -17.53 -10.42
N SER A 324 12.01 -16.66 -11.43
CA SER A 324 12.46 -16.89 -12.80
C SER A 324 13.37 -15.75 -13.24
N ASN A 325 14.59 -16.13 -13.64
CA ASN A 325 15.61 -15.22 -14.19
C ASN A 325 15.62 -15.26 -15.72
N GLU A 326 15.69 -14.08 -16.35
CA GLU A 326 15.75 -13.88 -17.81
C GLU A 326 14.54 -14.41 -18.60
N PHE A 327 13.34 -14.26 -18.01
CA PHE A 327 12.09 -14.80 -18.53
C PHE A 327 11.57 -14.09 -19.79
N LEU A 328 12.00 -12.86 -20.04
CA LEU A 328 11.64 -12.16 -21.28
C LEU A 328 12.43 -12.67 -22.50
N HIS A 329 13.60 -13.27 -22.28
CA HIS A 329 14.48 -13.72 -23.36
C HIS A 329 14.37 -15.19 -23.68
N PHE A 330 14.07 -16.00 -22.67
CA PHE A 330 14.07 -17.46 -22.72
C PHE A 330 12.81 -18.05 -22.07
N ASN A 331 12.40 -19.21 -22.53
CA ASN A 331 11.14 -19.86 -22.14
C ASN A 331 11.28 -21.38 -22.01
N PHE A 332 12.45 -21.88 -21.57
CA PHE A 332 12.75 -23.31 -21.52
C PHE A 332 11.68 -24.12 -20.80
N TYR A 333 11.18 -23.61 -19.67
CA TYR A 333 10.17 -24.32 -18.88
C TYR A 333 8.80 -24.28 -19.55
N GLU A 334 8.35 -23.12 -20.06
CA GLU A 334 7.06 -23.02 -20.77
C GLU A 334 7.04 -23.86 -22.05
N GLU A 335 8.14 -23.94 -22.80
CA GLU A 335 8.25 -24.78 -24.00
C GLU A 335 8.06 -26.28 -23.67
N LYS A 336 8.60 -26.73 -22.54
CA LYS A 336 8.57 -28.15 -22.15
C LYS A 336 7.37 -28.56 -21.29
N LEU A 337 6.87 -27.66 -20.45
CA LEU A 337 5.84 -27.94 -19.45
C LEU A 337 4.49 -27.29 -19.79
N GLY A 338 4.45 -26.38 -20.77
CA GLY A 338 3.28 -25.63 -21.19
C GLY A 338 3.27 -24.18 -20.68
N GLU A 339 2.45 -23.33 -21.30
CA GLU A 339 2.39 -21.87 -21.08
C GLU A 339 2.14 -21.48 -19.61
N ASN A 340 1.50 -22.33 -18.81
CA ASN A 340 1.20 -22.04 -17.40
C ASN A 340 2.32 -22.47 -16.43
N ALA A 341 3.45 -23.01 -16.91
CA ALA A 341 4.48 -23.58 -16.04
C ALA A 341 5.04 -22.55 -15.06
N THR A 342 5.40 -21.37 -15.56
CA THR A 342 5.98 -20.29 -14.74
C THR A 342 4.99 -19.77 -13.69
N TYR A 343 3.70 -19.71 -14.02
CA TYR A 343 2.64 -19.40 -13.04
C TYR A 343 2.68 -20.37 -11.84
N GLU A 344 2.77 -21.67 -12.10
CA GLU A 344 2.86 -22.68 -11.04
C GLU A 344 4.14 -22.53 -10.20
N PHE A 345 5.23 -22.02 -10.78
CA PHE A 345 6.47 -21.80 -10.05
C PHE A 345 6.32 -20.66 -9.04
N PHE A 346 5.76 -19.52 -9.46
CA PHE A 346 5.50 -18.40 -8.57
C PHE A 346 4.51 -18.77 -7.47
N LYS A 347 3.43 -19.48 -7.81
CA LYS A 347 2.47 -19.97 -6.82
C LYS A 347 3.13 -20.90 -5.81
N ALA A 348 3.88 -21.90 -6.27
CA ALA A 348 4.56 -22.84 -5.38
C ALA A 348 5.66 -22.17 -4.55
N ALA A 349 6.34 -21.16 -5.10
CA ALA A 349 7.32 -20.37 -4.35
C ALA A 349 6.65 -19.57 -3.23
N HIS A 350 5.53 -18.91 -3.52
CA HIS A 350 4.74 -18.16 -2.53
C HIS A 350 4.21 -19.07 -1.42
N GLU A 351 3.69 -20.26 -1.77
CA GLU A 351 3.26 -21.25 -0.77
C GLU A 351 4.44 -21.77 0.09
N ALA A 352 5.64 -21.87 -0.52
CA ALA A 352 6.83 -22.36 0.14
C ALA A 352 7.50 -21.32 1.06
N ASP A 353 7.34 -20.04 0.79
CA ASP A 353 7.78 -18.93 1.66
C ASP A 353 6.86 -17.70 1.47
N PRO A 354 5.73 -17.62 2.21
CA PRO A 354 4.75 -16.55 2.03
C PRO A 354 5.22 -15.16 2.49
N LEU A 355 6.35 -15.08 3.21
CA LEU A 355 6.88 -13.82 3.73
C LEU A 355 7.93 -13.19 2.80
N ALA A 356 8.49 -13.97 1.86
CA ALA A 356 9.46 -13.46 0.91
C ALA A 356 8.77 -12.76 -0.28
N THR A 357 9.27 -11.59 -0.65
CA THR A 357 8.83 -10.88 -1.87
C THR A 357 9.36 -11.63 -3.09
N LEU A 358 8.47 -11.98 -4.02
CA LEU A 358 8.84 -12.70 -5.23
C LEU A 358 9.10 -11.75 -6.40
N PHE A 359 10.19 -12.01 -7.12
CA PHE A 359 10.67 -11.20 -8.24
C PHE A 359 10.70 -12.01 -9.54
N MET A 360 10.32 -11.32 -10.61
CA MET A 360 10.77 -11.61 -11.97
C MET A 360 12.03 -10.76 -12.16
N ASN A 361 13.10 -11.34 -12.69
CA ASN A 361 14.39 -10.64 -12.80
C ASN A 361 14.91 -10.76 -14.24
N ASP A 362 15.08 -9.62 -14.92
CA ASP A 362 15.44 -9.58 -16.33
C ASP A 362 16.43 -8.45 -16.65
N PHE A 363 17.29 -8.69 -17.64
CA PHE A 363 18.27 -7.74 -18.17
C PHE A 363 17.76 -6.98 -19.40
N ASN A 364 18.51 -5.96 -19.81
CA ASN A 364 18.23 -5.10 -20.97
C ASN A 364 16.86 -4.39 -20.92
N VAL A 365 16.23 -4.31 -19.75
CA VAL A 365 14.95 -3.62 -19.59
C VAL A 365 15.17 -2.13 -19.42
N VAL A 366 16.06 -1.73 -18.50
CA VAL A 366 16.36 -0.34 -18.14
C VAL A 366 17.60 0.19 -18.87
N GLU A 367 18.45 -0.72 -19.33
CA GLU A 367 19.76 -0.48 -19.90
C GLU A 367 19.69 -0.10 -21.37
N SER A 368 18.72 -0.66 -22.10
CA SER A 368 18.57 -0.41 -23.52
C SER A 368 17.15 -0.61 -24.00
N CYS A 369 16.69 0.26 -24.90
CA CYS A 369 15.44 0.03 -25.64
C CYS A 369 15.68 -0.59 -27.03
N ARG A 370 16.90 -1.07 -27.31
CA ARG A 370 17.24 -1.77 -28.57
C ARG A 370 16.84 -3.24 -28.54
N ASP A 371 16.74 -3.82 -27.36
CA ASP A 371 16.31 -5.20 -27.18
C ASP A 371 14.79 -5.27 -27.21
N VAL A 372 14.25 -5.80 -28.30
CA VAL A 372 12.81 -5.85 -28.54
C VAL A 372 12.11 -6.91 -27.70
N LYS A 373 12.86 -7.84 -27.08
CA LYS A 373 12.30 -8.88 -26.21
C LYS A 373 12.02 -8.36 -24.80
N SER A 374 12.84 -7.44 -24.32
CA SER A 374 12.84 -6.98 -22.92
C SER A 374 12.39 -5.54 -22.75
N THR A 375 11.39 -5.10 -23.51
CA THR A 375 10.88 -3.73 -23.33
C THR A 375 10.05 -3.62 -22.04
N VAL A 376 9.98 -2.40 -21.49
CA VAL A 376 9.16 -2.11 -20.31
C VAL A 376 7.70 -2.55 -20.48
N ASP A 377 7.10 -2.37 -21.66
CA ASP A 377 5.72 -2.81 -21.90
C ASP A 377 5.59 -4.33 -22.01
N THR A 378 6.61 -5.03 -22.49
CA THR A 378 6.62 -6.50 -22.52
C THR A 378 6.71 -7.06 -21.10
N TYR A 379 7.60 -6.50 -20.27
CA TYR A 379 7.70 -6.82 -18.85
C TYR A 379 6.35 -6.62 -18.15
N ILE A 380 5.75 -5.43 -18.30
CA ILE A 380 4.47 -5.09 -17.68
C ILE A 380 3.35 -6.02 -18.18
N SER A 381 3.35 -6.38 -19.46
CA SER A 381 2.40 -7.34 -20.02
C SER A 381 2.55 -8.70 -19.37
N LYS A 382 3.77 -9.15 -19.10
CA LYS A 382 4.04 -10.42 -18.41
C LYS A 382 3.63 -10.41 -16.94
N ILE A 383 3.87 -9.31 -16.21
CA ILE A 383 3.31 -9.13 -14.85
C ILE A 383 1.78 -9.23 -14.87
N ARG A 384 1.12 -8.54 -15.82
CA ARG A 384 -0.35 -8.56 -15.96
C ARG A 384 -0.88 -9.95 -16.34
N GLU A 385 -0.13 -10.71 -17.12
CA GLU A 385 -0.44 -12.10 -17.43
C GLU A 385 -0.40 -12.97 -16.16
N LEU A 386 0.70 -12.93 -15.39
CA LEU A 386 0.81 -13.65 -14.12
C LEU A 386 -0.34 -13.28 -13.15
N ARG A 387 -0.69 -11.99 -13.06
CA ARG A 387 -1.80 -11.50 -12.25
C ARG A 387 -3.16 -12.08 -12.67
N ARG A 388 -3.43 -12.19 -13.98
CA ARG A 388 -4.68 -12.80 -14.49
C ARG A 388 -4.81 -14.28 -14.12
N HIS A 389 -3.69 -14.97 -13.87
CA HIS A 389 -3.68 -16.36 -13.43
C HIS A 389 -3.69 -16.51 -11.89
N GLY A 390 -3.69 -15.41 -11.13
CA GLY A 390 -3.76 -15.42 -9.66
C GLY A 390 -2.41 -15.40 -8.96
N VAL A 391 -1.32 -15.08 -9.67
CA VAL A 391 -0.01 -14.79 -9.06
C VAL A 391 0.13 -13.29 -8.84
N TRP A 392 0.39 -12.90 -7.60
CA TRP A 392 0.68 -11.53 -7.24
C TRP A 392 2.19 -11.35 -7.20
N MET A 393 2.68 -10.37 -7.97
CA MET A 393 4.10 -10.02 -7.99
C MET A 393 4.33 -8.90 -6.98
N ASP A 394 5.17 -9.16 -5.99
CA ASP A 394 5.46 -8.20 -4.92
C ASP A 394 6.71 -7.36 -5.21
N GLY A 395 7.46 -7.68 -6.29
CA GLY A 395 8.67 -6.94 -6.69
C GLY A 395 9.00 -7.02 -8.18
N ILE A 396 9.64 -5.95 -8.69
CA ILE A 396 10.19 -5.84 -10.06
C ILE A 396 11.72 -5.88 -9.99
N GLY A 397 12.34 -6.86 -10.64
CA GLY A 397 13.79 -7.02 -10.71
C GLY A 397 14.34 -6.60 -12.07
N LEU A 398 15.27 -5.63 -12.07
CA LEU A 398 15.96 -5.12 -13.25
C LEU A 398 17.46 -5.36 -13.08
N GLU A 399 18.04 -6.31 -13.83
CA GLU A 399 19.44 -6.73 -13.64
C GLU A 399 20.40 -5.55 -13.75
N SER A 400 20.17 -4.62 -14.68
CA SER A 400 20.90 -3.35 -14.74
C SER A 400 22.38 -3.51 -15.12
N HIS A 401 22.66 -4.39 -16.07
CA HIS A 401 23.99 -4.59 -16.67
C HIS A 401 24.29 -3.52 -17.73
N PHE A 402 24.87 -2.39 -17.33
CA PHE A 402 25.06 -1.25 -18.22
C PHE A 402 26.37 -1.32 -19.02
N ASP A 403 26.29 -1.01 -20.31
CA ASP A 403 27.44 -0.56 -21.09
C ASP A 403 27.65 0.95 -20.85
N GLU A 404 27.07 1.79 -21.71
CA GLU A 404 26.95 3.23 -21.53
C GLU A 404 25.52 3.56 -21.07
N PRO A 405 25.31 4.13 -19.87
CA PRO A 405 23.99 4.40 -19.35
C PRO A 405 23.32 5.57 -20.07
N ASN A 406 22.02 5.42 -20.36
CA ASN A 406 21.17 6.50 -20.87
C ASN A 406 20.19 6.93 -19.77
N LEU A 407 20.56 7.94 -18.97
CA LEU A 407 19.79 8.34 -17.79
C LEU A 407 18.35 8.78 -18.10
N PRO A 408 18.07 9.59 -19.15
CA PRO A 408 16.70 9.91 -19.51
C PRO A 408 15.84 8.70 -19.88
N LEU A 409 16.42 7.71 -20.55
CA LEU A 409 15.73 6.45 -20.87
C LEU A 409 15.48 5.64 -19.60
N MET A 410 16.50 5.47 -18.76
CA MET A 410 16.39 4.80 -17.46
C MET A 410 15.27 5.41 -16.62
N ARG A 411 15.23 6.75 -16.45
CA ARG A 411 14.17 7.43 -15.69
C ARG A 411 12.79 7.18 -16.30
N ALA A 412 12.64 7.29 -17.62
CA ALA A 412 11.36 7.06 -18.28
C ALA A 412 10.82 5.62 -18.11
N ILE A 413 11.71 4.62 -18.07
CA ILE A 413 11.35 3.22 -17.84
C ILE A 413 10.92 3.01 -16.39
N LEU A 414 11.66 3.59 -15.43
CA LEU A 414 11.31 3.56 -14.02
C LEU A 414 9.95 4.25 -13.76
N ASP A 415 9.66 5.37 -14.44
CA ASP A 415 8.36 6.04 -14.37
C ASP A 415 7.22 5.14 -14.87
N LYS A 416 7.42 4.40 -15.98
CA LYS A 416 6.40 3.47 -16.49
C LYS A 416 6.17 2.32 -15.50
N PHE A 417 7.22 1.76 -14.90
CA PHE A 417 7.06 0.75 -13.85
C PHE A 417 6.39 1.28 -12.58
N ALA A 418 6.69 2.52 -12.19
CA ALA A 418 6.06 3.17 -11.04
C ALA A 418 4.53 3.21 -11.13
N THR A 419 3.95 3.25 -12.33
CA THR A 419 2.49 3.20 -12.52
C THR A 419 1.85 1.89 -12.04
N LEU A 420 2.65 0.83 -11.82
CA LEU A 420 2.15 -0.43 -11.28
C LEU A 420 2.07 -0.43 -9.75
N GLN A 421 2.71 0.56 -9.10
CA GLN A 421 2.82 0.66 -7.64
C GLN A 421 3.45 -0.58 -6.98
N ILE A 422 4.39 -1.23 -7.69
CA ILE A 422 5.18 -2.38 -7.20
C ILE A 422 6.62 -1.90 -6.95
N PRO A 423 7.27 -2.29 -5.83
CA PRO A 423 8.67 -1.95 -5.54
C PRO A 423 9.63 -2.36 -6.67
N ILE A 424 10.49 -1.41 -7.10
CA ILE A 424 11.49 -1.65 -8.14
C ILE A 424 12.86 -1.86 -7.50
N TRP A 425 13.59 -2.87 -7.97
CA TRP A 425 14.96 -3.14 -7.55
C TRP A 425 15.90 -3.15 -8.75
N LEU A 426 17.02 -2.45 -8.64
CA LEU A 426 18.16 -2.66 -9.53
C LEU A 426 18.98 -3.80 -8.92
N THR A 427 18.96 -4.98 -9.53
CA THR A 427 19.30 -6.24 -8.86
C THR A 427 20.74 -6.70 -9.10
N GLU A 428 21.39 -6.26 -10.16
CA GLU A 428 22.73 -6.74 -10.58
C GLU A 428 23.59 -5.63 -11.21
N VAL A 429 23.53 -4.41 -10.67
CA VAL A 429 24.16 -3.23 -11.27
C VAL A 429 25.67 -3.44 -11.45
N ASP A 430 26.13 -3.39 -12.70
CA ASP A 430 27.54 -3.26 -13.06
C ASP A 430 27.73 -2.47 -14.36
N ILE A 431 28.98 -2.06 -14.59
CA ILE A 431 29.39 -1.40 -15.83
C ILE A 431 30.35 -2.32 -16.58
N THR A 432 30.14 -2.47 -17.89
CA THR A 432 30.92 -3.34 -18.78
C THR A 432 32.44 -3.22 -18.62
N ASN A 433 33.15 -4.36 -18.63
CA ASN A 433 34.62 -4.41 -18.50
C ASN A 433 35.39 -3.96 -19.76
N GLN A 434 34.67 -3.56 -20.81
CA GLN A 434 35.27 -3.02 -22.04
C GLN A 434 35.71 -1.56 -21.90
N LEU A 435 35.33 -0.89 -20.81
CA LEU A 435 35.69 0.48 -20.48
C LEU A 435 36.87 0.52 -19.50
N ASP A 436 37.60 1.63 -19.49
CA ASP A 436 38.60 1.87 -18.45
C ASP A 436 37.94 2.12 -17.08
N GLN A 437 38.70 1.95 -16.00
CA GLN A 437 38.18 2.02 -14.63
C GLN A 437 37.59 3.39 -14.25
N GLU A 438 38.12 4.49 -14.80
CA GLU A 438 37.61 5.84 -14.51
C GLU A 438 36.26 6.05 -15.21
N THR A 439 36.14 5.61 -16.46
CA THR A 439 34.87 5.64 -17.19
C THR A 439 33.83 4.73 -16.54
N GLN A 440 34.21 3.52 -16.11
CA GLN A 440 33.33 2.64 -15.32
C GLN A 440 32.83 3.35 -14.05
N ALA A 441 33.72 4.01 -13.30
CA ALA A 441 33.36 4.71 -12.07
C ALA A 441 32.39 5.87 -12.34
N SER A 442 32.63 6.66 -13.39
CA SER A 442 31.72 7.74 -13.79
C SER A 442 30.33 7.24 -14.13
N TYR A 443 30.23 6.16 -14.93
CA TYR A 443 28.92 5.59 -15.29
C TYR A 443 28.23 4.90 -14.12
N LEU A 444 28.98 4.29 -13.22
CA LEU A 444 28.43 3.75 -11.99
C LEU A 444 27.79 4.86 -11.15
N GLU A 445 28.48 6.00 -10.98
CA GLU A 445 27.91 7.13 -10.24
C GLU A 445 26.60 7.62 -10.86
N ASP A 446 26.57 7.75 -12.18
CA ASP A 446 25.39 8.18 -12.93
C ASP A 446 24.19 7.25 -12.68
N VAL A 447 24.38 5.93 -12.80
CA VAL A 447 23.35 4.90 -12.56
C VAL A 447 22.89 4.90 -11.10
N LEU A 448 23.83 4.97 -10.16
CA LEU A 448 23.52 4.94 -8.72
C LEU A 448 22.72 6.16 -8.28
N ARG A 449 23.08 7.36 -8.75
CA ARG A 449 22.32 8.59 -8.46
C ARG A 449 20.93 8.54 -9.08
N GLU A 450 20.83 8.03 -10.30
CA GLU A 450 19.56 7.89 -10.99
C GLU A 450 18.61 6.96 -10.23
N GLY A 451 19.06 5.74 -9.93
CA GLY A 451 18.30 4.75 -9.16
C GLY A 451 17.93 5.24 -7.76
N PHE A 452 18.87 5.80 -7.00
CA PHE A 452 18.60 6.25 -5.63
C PHE A 452 17.63 7.43 -5.56
N SER A 453 17.67 8.32 -6.57
CA SER A 453 16.79 9.48 -6.64
C SER A 453 15.34 9.14 -7.02
N HIS A 454 15.11 8.02 -7.72
CA HIS A 454 13.78 7.67 -8.18
C HIS A 454 12.89 7.20 -7.01
N PRO A 455 11.66 7.72 -6.82
CA PRO A 455 10.83 7.40 -5.65
C PRO A 455 10.50 5.90 -5.48
N TRP A 456 10.24 5.22 -6.58
CA TRP A 456 9.81 3.81 -6.62
C TRP A 456 10.95 2.78 -6.66
N VAL A 457 12.21 3.22 -6.64
CA VAL A 457 13.32 2.29 -6.47
C VAL A 457 13.47 2.02 -4.98
N ASN A 458 13.34 0.76 -4.58
CA ASN A 458 13.35 0.34 -3.19
C ASN A 458 14.65 -0.31 -2.77
N GLY A 459 15.53 -0.69 -3.70
CA GLY A 459 16.87 -1.14 -3.38
C GLY A 459 17.78 -1.25 -4.59
N ILE A 460 19.09 -1.26 -4.33
CA ILE A 460 20.13 -1.40 -5.36
C ILE A 460 21.13 -2.46 -4.90
N MET A 461 21.44 -3.39 -5.80
CA MET A 461 22.40 -4.47 -5.62
C MET A 461 23.45 -4.38 -6.73
N LEU A 462 24.73 -4.28 -6.36
CA LEU A 462 25.84 -4.25 -7.30
C LEU A 462 26.33 -5.65 -7.66
N TRP A 463 26.64 -5.94 -8.92
CA TRP A 463 27.16 -7.24 -9.34
C TRP A 463 28.69 -7.30 -9.41
N SER A 464 29.32 -7.07 -8.26
CA SER A 464 30.76 -6.79 -8.15
C SER A 464 31.55 -7.75 -7.25
N ALA A 465 31.04 -8.97 -7.05
CA ALA A 465 31.66 -9.98 -6.21
C ALA A 465 33.13 -10.27 -6.62
N LEU A 466 34.06 -10.16 -5.67
CA LEU A 466 35.47 -10.45 -5.90
C LEU A 466 35.71 -11.97 -5.84
N LYS A 467 36.38 -12.52 -6.84
CA LYS A 467 36.74 -13.95 -6.90
C LYS A 467 38.14 -14.18 -6.37
N GLN A 468 38.43 -15.41 -5.95
CA GLN A 468 39.75 -15.80 -5.42
C GLN A 468 40.93 -15.51 -6.37
N ASN A 469 40.69 -15.47 -7.68
CA ASN A 469 41.71 -15.13 -8.69
C ASN A 469 41.90 -13.61 -8.88
N GLY A 470 41.27 -12.77 -8.04
CA GLY A 470 41.34 -11.31 -8.10
C GLY A 470 40.53 -10.67 -9.21
N LYS A 471 39.56 -11.40 -9.80
CA LYS A 471 38.67 -10.90 -10.86
C LYS A 471 37.24 -10.79 -10.37
N CYS A 472 36.45 -9.98 -11.07
CA CYS A 472 34.99 -9.87 -10.91
C CYS A 472 34.34 -10.18 -12.26
N TYR A 473 33.00 -10.08 -12.36
CA TYR A 473 32.30 -10.30 -13.62
C TYR A 473 32.58 -9.19 -14.64
N GLN A 474 31.99 -8.00 -14.45
CA GLN A 474 32.27 -6.82 -15.29
C GLN A 474 33.06 -5.74 -14.53
N MET A 475 32.75 -5.55 -13.25
CA MET A 475 33.26 -4.41 -12.49
C MET A 475 33.72 -4.86 -11.11
N CYS A 476 34.95 -4.50 -10.75
CA CYS A 476 35.47 -4.68 -9.40
C CYS A 476 35.42 -3.36 -8.63
N LEU A 477 34.99 -3.41 -7.37
CA LEU A 477 35.08 -2.25 -6.48
C LEU A 477 36.45 -2.15 -5.79
N THR A 478 37.19 -3.25 -5.72
CA THR A 478 38.44 -3.33 -4.96
C THR A 478 39.44 -4.31 -5.57
N ASP A 479 40.72 -4.14 -5.25
CA ASP A 479 41.78 -5.10 -5.57
C ASP A 479 41.82 -6.29 -4.59
N THR A 480 42.79 -7.20 -4.77
CA THR A 480 42.95 -8.38 -3.89
C THR A 480 43.43 -8.07 -2.46
N ASN A 481 43.88 -6.84 -2.21
CA ASN A 481 44.27 -6.35 -0.88
C ASN A 481 43.16 -5.53 -0.22
N PHE A 482 41.97 -5.47 -0.83
CA PHE A 482 40.83 -4.67 -0.38
C PHE A 482 41.09 -3.16 -0.38
N ASN A 483 41.97 -2.69 -1.28
CA ASN A 483 42.07 -1.26 -1.61
C ASN A 483 41.02 -0.92 -2.68
N ASN A 484 40.32 0.19 -2.52
CA ASN A 484 39.33 0.61 -3.51
C ASN A 484 39.98 0.82 -4.90
N LEU A 485 39.22 0.43 -5.91
CA LEU A 485 39.38 0.89 -7.28
C LEU A 485 38.49 2.14 -7.48
N PRO A 486 38.60 2.87 -8.60
CA PRO A 486 37.78 4.07 -8.82
C PRO A 486 36.27 3.87 -8.61
N ALA A 487 35.73 2.71 -9.00
CA ALA A 487 34.33 2.35 -8.75
C ALA A 487 34.00 2.20 -7.25
N GLY A 488 34.93 1.65 -6.45
CA GLY A 488 34.80 1.59 -4.99
C GLY A 488 34.84 2.97 -4.34
N ASP A 489 35.67 3.89 -4.84
CA ASP A 489 35.73 5.27 -4.36
C ASP A 489 34.42 6.03 -4.62
N VAL A 490 33.75 5.75 -5.76
CA VAL A 490 32.41 6.26 -6.04
C VAL A 490 31.39 5.76 -5.02
N VAL A 491 31.40 4.46 -4.70
CA VAL A 491 30.50 3.88 -3.70
C VAL A 491 30.71 4.54 -2.33
N ASP A 492 31.96 4.65 -1.87
CA ASP A 492 32.27 5.28 -0.58
C ASP A 492 31.85 6.75 -0.53
N LYS A 493 32.05 7.48 -1.64
CA LYS A 493 31.59 8.87 -1.79
C LYS A 493 30.07 8.97 -1.65
N LEU A 494 29.31 8.15 -2.37
CA LEU A 494 27.85 8.21 -2.37
C LEU A 494 27.26 7.75 -1.02
N LEU A 495 27.81 6.70 -0.40
CA LEU A 495 27.39 6.28 0.94
C LEU A 495 27.60 7.37 1.99
N LYS A 496 28.65 8.19 1.81
CA LYS A 496 28.92 9.35 2.66
C LYS A 496 27.98 10.53 2.39
N GLU A 497 27.52 10.68 1.15
CA GLU A 497 26.53 11.68 0.75
C GLU A 497 25.12 11.30 1.23
N TRP A 498 24.80 9.99 1.22
CA TRP A 498 23.49 9.42 1.56
C TRP A 498 23.39 8.98 3.03
N GLU A 499 23.94 9.78 3.92
CA GLU A 499 23.79 9.59 5.36
C GLU A 499 23.66 10.92 6.10
N THR A 500 22.94 10.89 7.22
CA THR A 500 22.85 12.04 8.13
C THR A 500 24.07 12.12 9.05
N GLY A 501 24.66 10.97 9.38
CA GLY A 501 25.81 10.87 10.28
C GLY A 501 25.49 11.32 11.72
N VAL A 502 26.47 11.96 12.37
CA VAL A 502 26.37 12.45 13.75
C VAL A 502 26.25 13.97 13.77
N MET A 503 25.16 14.47 14.33
CA MET A 503 24.92 15.90 14.54
C MET A 503 25.01 16.25 16.01
N LYS A 504 25.58 17.42 16.31
CA LYS A 504 25.68 17.96 17.67
C LYS A 504 25.27 19.42 17.65
N SER A 505 24.29 19.79 18.46
CA SER A 505 23.81 21.17 18.56
C SER A 505 23.24 21.45 19.96
N GLN A 506 22.67 22.63 20.13
CA GLN A 506 21.89 23.00 21.31
C GLN A 506 20.45 23.34 20.90
N THR A 507 19.51 23.18 21.82
CA THR A 507 18.14 23.62 21.62
C THR A 507 18.04 25.15 21.57
N ASP A 508 17.15 25.65 20.71
CA ASP A 508 16.84 27.06 20.53
C ASP A 508 15.98 27.64 21.67
N GLU A 509 15.50 28.88 21.51
CA GLU A 509 14.64 29.58 22.47
C GLU A 509 13.28 28.91 22.72
N HIS A 510 12.85 28.01 21.84
CA HIS A 510 11.64 27.20 22.01
C HIS A 510 11.96 25.80 22.57
N GLY A 511 13.20 25.56 22.99
CA GLY A 511 13.69 24.27 23.44
C GLY A 511 13.67 23.20 22.35
N ALA A 512 13.82 23.59 21.09
CA ALA A 512 13.78 22.72 19.92
C ALA A 512 15.15 22.62 19.22
N PHE A 513 15.41 21.49 18.57
CA PHE A 513 16.52 21.30 17.64
C PHE A 513 15.98 20.64 16.37
N SER A 514 16.01 21.36 15.26
CA SER A 514 15.53 20.87 13.96
C SER A 514 16.69 20.53 13.03
N PHE A 515 16.54 19.46 12.26
CA PHE A 515 17.48 19.05 11.21
C PHE A 515 16.73 18.33 10.08
N TYR A 516 17.40 18.09 8.97
CA TYR A 516 16.86 17.33 7.84
C TYR A 516 17.68 16.04 7.67
N GLY A 517 17.08 14.89 7.98
CA GLY A 517 17.77 13.61 8.05
C GLY A 517 17.29 12.61 7.00
N PHE A 518 18.19 11.76 6.52
CA PHE A 518 17.86 10.59 5.71
C PHE A 518 16.98 9.58 6.46
N LEU A 519 16.20 8.80 5.72
CA LEU A 519 15.39 7.74 6.31
C LEU A 519 16.26 6.68 7.00
N GLY A 520 15.78 6.17 8.13
CA GLY A 520 16.41 5.13 8.92
C GLY A 520 16.25 5.35 10.42
N GLU A 521 17.05 4.60 11.19
CA GLU A 521 16.99 4.60 12.64
C GLU A 521 17.99 5.58 13.23
N TYR A 522 17.60 6.27 14.30
CA TYR A 522 18.40 7.28 14.97
C TYR A 522 18.48 7.04 16.47
N ARG A 523 19.62 7.40 17.04
CA ARG A 523 19.83 7.56 18.48
C ARG A 523 20.01 9.04 18.80
N VAL A 524 19.23 9.54 19.75
CA VAL A 524 19.34 10.91 20.28
C VAL A 524 19.79 10.88 21.73
N SER A 525 20.62 11.84 22.11
CA SER A 525 20.98 12.14 23.49
C SER A 525 20.83 13.62 23.74
N ALA A 526 20.17 14.01 24.84
CA ALA A 526 19.97 15.39 25.24
C ALA A 526 20.52 15.61 26.66
N SER A 527 21.31 16.66 26.86
CA SER A 527 21.97 16.97 28.13
C SER A 527 21.72 18.41 28.58
N PHE A 528 21.25 18.59 29.82
CA PHE A 528 21.01 19.91 30.42
C PHE A 528 21.27 19.87 31.92
N GLY A 529 22.00 20.86 32.45
CA GLY A 529 22.29 20.95 33.89
C GLY A 529 23.02 19.74 34.49
N GLY A 530 23.89 19.08 33.71
CA GLY A 530 24.63 17.88 34.16
C GLY A 530 23.84 16.57 34.15
N LYS A 531 22.60 16.57 33.65
CA LYS A 531 21.80 15.37 33.40
C LYS A 531 21.75 15.07 31.91
N THR A 532 21.76 13.79 31.55
CA THR A 532 21.66 13.31 30.16
C THR A 532 20.52 12.30 30.05
N THR A 533 19.76 12.39 28.96
CA THR A 533 18.76 11.38 28.56
C THR A 533 19.09 10.88 27.16
N ASN A 534 18.76 9.62 26.87
CA ASN A 534 18.95 9.00 25.57
C ASN A 534 17.60 8.44 25.09
N SER A 535 17.36 8.47 23.79
CA SER A 535 16.22 7.84 23.13
C SER A 535 16.61 7.35 21.73
N THR A 536 15.76 6.56 21.10
CA THR A 536 15.83 6.24 19.68
C THR A 536 14.55 6.69 18.98
N PHE A 537 14.62 6.89 17.66
CA PHE A 537 13.47 7.18 16.82
C PHE A 537 13.76 6.77 15.37
N SER A 538 12.70 6.44 14.63
CA SER A 538 12.75 6.10 13.21
C SER A 538 12.31 7.29 12.37
N VAL A 539 13.02 7.55 11.28
CA VAL A 539 12.61 8.45 10.21
C VAL A 539 12.24 7.58 9.02
N SER A 540 10.96 7.48 8.68
CA SER A 540 10.45 6.61 7.61
C SER A 540 9.85 7.41 6.46
N ARG A 541 9.61 6.76 5.31
CA ARG A 541 8.78 7.33 4.24
C ARG A 541 7.39 7.58 4.79
N SER A 542 7.04 8.84 4.98
CA SER A 542 5.77 9.30 5.57
C SER A 542 5.71 10.80 5.41
N ASP A 543 4.59 11.35 4.95
CA ASP A 543 4.41 12.79 4.84
C ASP A 543 3.95 13.43 6.17
N GLU A 544 3.75 12.60 7.20
CA GLU A 544 3.51 13.05 8.57
C GLU A 544 4.78 13.67 9.20
N THR A 545 4.65 14.89 9.74
CA THR A 545 5.59 15.39 10.76
C THR A 545 5.37 14.56 12.03
N ARG A 546 6.25 13.60 12.32
CA ARG A 546 6.18 12.83 13.57
C ARG A 546 6.52 13.72 14.76
N HIS A 547 5.50 14.21 15.45
CA HIS A 547 5.65 14.78 16.78
C HIS A 547 5.84 13.65 17.80
N PHE A 548 7.07 13.43 18.27
CA PHE A 548 7.28 12.58 19.44
C PHE A 548 6.81 13.32 20.71
N ASN A 549 5.51 13.22 20.96
CA ASN A 549 4.83 13.50 22.21
C ASN A 549 3.47 12.78 22.20
N GLY A 550 3.40 11.58 22.80
CA GLY A 550 2.12 10.91 23.12
C GLY A 550 1.96 9.51 22.54
N LEU A 551 1.25 8.67 23.28
CA LEU A 551 0.91 7.29 22.96
C LEU A 551 -0.01 7.23 21.72
N SER A 552 0.44 6.62 20.62
CA SER A 552 -0.44 6.25 19.51
C SER A 552 -1.11 4.90 19.80
N TYR A 553 -2.37 4.73 19.37
CA TYR A 553 -3.05 3.45 19.45
C TYR A 553 -2.45 2.46 18.41
N ASP A 554 -2.38 1.18 18.74
CA ASP A 554 -1.83 0.12 17.91
C ASP A 554 -3.00 -0.66 17.28
N TYR A 555 -3.04 -0.71 15.95
CA TYR A 555 -4.13 -1.29 15.17
C TYR A 555 -4.01 -2.81 14.93
N SER A 556 -3.05 -3.49 15.56
CA SER A 556 -2.81 -4.93 15.33
C SER A 556 -3.98 -5.81 15.82
N GLY A 557 -4.46 -6.73 14.98
CA GLY A 557 -5.56 -7.66 15.29
C GLY A 557 -5.40 -9.02 14.60
N TYR A 558 -5.96 -10.07 15.21
CA TYR A 558 -5.87 -11.45 14.71
C TYR A 558 -7.15 -12.24 14.98
N THR A 559 -7.66 -12.94 13.96
CA THR A 559 -8.79 -13.89 14.10
C THR A 559 -8.34 -15.35 14.17
N LEU A 560 -7.18 -15.67 13.58
CA LEU A 560 -6.59 -17.01 13.62
C LEU A 560 -5.68 -17.17 14.84
N CYS A 561 -5.71 -18.34 15.46
CA CYS A 561 -4.79 -18.66 16.55
C CYS A 561 -3.37 -18.90 16.03
N LYS A 562 -2.35 -18.58 16.83
CA LYS A 562 -0.92 -18.77 16.50
C LYS A 562 -0.27 -19.86 17.37
N ASN A 563 0.73 -20.54 16.82
CA ASN A 563 1.52 -21.51 17.58
C ASN A 563 2.38 -20.82 18.65
N GLU A 564 2.98 -19.67 18.29
CA GLU A 564 3.74 -18.81 19.18
C GLU A 564 3.06 -17.44 19.27
N PRO A 565 2.87 -16.89 20.48
CA PRO A 565 2.25 -15.59 20.69
C PRO A 565 3.26 -14.47 20.40
N GLU A 566 2.78 -13.34 19.89
CA GLU A 566 3.62 -12.15 19.69
C GLU A 566 3.92 -11.41 20.98
N ASP A 567 4.88 -10.49 20.91
CA ASP A 567 5.20 -9.58 22.00
C ASP A 567 3.97 -8.73 22.42
N PRO A 568 3.89 -8.31 23.69
CA PRO A 568 2.78 -7.50 24.17
C PRO A 568 2.71 -6.16 23.44
N LEU A 569 1.51 -5.78 22.97
CA LEU A 569 1.26 -4.44 22.44
C LEU A 569 1.67 -3.39 23.48
N TYR A 570 2.12 -2.21 23.03
CA TYR A 570 2.57 -1.13 23.92
C TYR A 570 3.66 -1.52 24.94
N ASN A 571 4.46 -2.56 24.65
CA ASN A 571 5.45 -3.13 25.57
C ASN A 571 4.85 -3.56 26.93
N GLY A 572 3.58 -3.99 26.95
CA GLY A 572 2.84 -4.37 28.16
C GLY A 572 2.10 -3.23 28.86
N GLY A 573 2.27 -1.98 28.42
CA GLY A 573 1.61 -0.81 29.00
C GLY A 573 1.88 -0.67 30.50
N ILE A 574 0.83 -0.60 31.32
CA ILE A 574 0.94 -0.55 32.78
C ILE A 574 1.02 -1.94 33.44
N ILE A 575 0.87 -3.02 32.67
CA ILE A 575 1.13 -4.38 33.18
C ILE A 575 2.64 -4.60 33.21
N ILE A 576 3.26 -4.21 34.34
CA ILE A 576 4.69 -4.41 34.57
C ILE A 576 4.90 -5.77 35.22
N ASN A 577 5.32 -6.74 34.40
CA ASN A 577 6.01 -8.00 34.75
C ASN A 577 5.92 -8.46 36.22
N HIS A 578 4.85 -9.17 36.59
CA HIS A 578 4.91 -10.08 37.73
C HIS A 578 5.64 -11.36 37.29
N ASN A 579 6.95 -11.39 37.55
CA ASN A 579 7.90 -12.51 37.39
C ASN A 579 8.25 -12.94 35.95
N GLN A 580 9.29 -12.29 35.44
CA GLN A 580 10.20 -12.71 34.37
C GLN A 580 10.96 -14.04 34.62
N SER A 581 10.43 -14.94 35.45
CA SER A 581 11.04 -16.25 35.75
C SER A 581 10.17 -17.46 35.41
N GLN A 582 8.96 -17.29 34.86
CA GLN A 582 8.21 -18.37 34.22
C GLN A 582 7.38 -17.84 33.03
N PRO A 583 7.78 -18.07 31.78
CA PRO A 583 6.96 -17.74 30.59
C PRO A 583 5.58 -18.42 30.59
N ASP A 584 5.40 -19.46 31.42
CA ASP A 584 4.25 -20.36 31.36
C ASP A 584 3.14 -20.10 32.39
N LYS A 585 3.23 -19.07 33.25
CA LYS A 585 2.21 -18.84 34.30
C LYS A 585 1.97 -17.37 34.67
N VAL A 586 1.16 -16.67 33.86
CA VAL A 586 0.31 -15.60 34.39
C VAL A 586 -1.00 -16.24 34.88
N SER A 587 -1.41 -15.90 36.09
CA SER A 587 -2.63 -16.40 36.75
C SER A 587 -3.87 -16.25 35.85
N SER A 588 -4.87 -17.14 36.01
CA SER A 588 -6.21 -17.04 35.38
C SER A 588 -7.01 -15.79 35.79
N THR A 589 -6.35 -14.88 36.51
CA THR A 589 -6.89 -13.66 37.06
C THR A 589 -5.79 -12.62 37.08
N LEU A 590 -6.02 -11.47 36.46
CA LEU A 590 -5.11 -10.31 36.49
C LEU A 590 -5.61 -9.33 37.55
N VAL A 591 -4.75 -8.97 38.49
CA VAL A 591 -5.04 -7.92 39.48
C VAL A 591 -4.43 -6.62 38.97
N LEU A 592 -5.25 -5.60 38.84
CA LEU A 592 -4.92 -4.29 38.31
C LEU A 592 -4.99 -3.26 39.46
N PRO A 593 -3.86 -2.85 40.04
CA PRO A 593 -3.85 -1.86 41.10
C PRO A 593 -3.89 -0.43 40.54
N ASN A 594 -4.59 0.47 41.23
CA ASN A 594 -4.56 1.93 41.01
C ASN A 594 -4.93 2.37 39.58
N LEU A 595 -6.12 2.00 39.11
CA LEU A 595 -6.66 2.50 37.85
C LEU A 595 -7.19 3.93 38.02
N SER A 596 -6.83 4.81 37.09
CA SER A 596 -7.30 6.19 37.02
C SER A 596 -8.73 6.27 36.50
N GLY A 597 -9.51 7.20 37.04
CA GLY A 597 -10.80 7.58 36.46
C GLY A 597 -10.65 8.50 35.26
N ASN A 598 -11.77 8.77 34.58
CA ASN A 598 -11.85 9.51 33.32
C ASN A 598 -10.77 9.08 32.29
N THR A 599 -10.55 7.76 32.19
CA THR A 599 -9.45 7.16 31.42
C THR A 599 -9.98 6.02 30.56
N ILE A 600 -9.49 5.94 29.33
CA ILE A 600 -9.77 4.89 28.37
C ILE A 600 -8.63 3.87 28.45
N TYR A 601 -8.94 2.59 28.63
CA TYR A 601 -7.95 1.53 28.74
C TYR A 601 -8.07 0.57 27.55
N SER A 602 -6.99 0.44 26.77
CA SER A 602 -6.86 -0.60 25.74
C SER A 602 -6.25 -1.85 26.37
N PHE A 603 -6.89 -3.00 26.17
CA PHE A 603 -6.44 -4.29 26.69
C PHE A 603 -6.17 -5.27 25.55
N SER A 604 -5.07 -6.01 25.63
CA SER A 604 -4.82 -7.15 24.77
C SER A 604 -4.09 -8.26 25.52
N SER A 605 -4.29 -9.51 25.10
CA SER A 605 -3.51 -10.65 25.58
C SER A 605 -3.64 -11.83 24.64
N TRP A 606 -2.59 -12.64 24.56
CA TRP A 606 -2.67 -13.97 23.98
C TRP A 606 -3.17 -14.95 25.03
N VAL A 607 -4.22 -15.70 24.71
CA VAL A 607 -4.93 -16.58 25.63
C VAL A 607 -4.96 -18.02 25.12
N LYS A 608 -4.84 -18.97 26.05
CA LYS A 608 -4.92 -20.41 25.78
C LYS A 608 -5.72 -21.10 26.89
N ILE A 609 -6.48 -22.14 26.57
CA ILE A 609 -7.26 -22.90 27.56
C ILE A 609 -6.72 -24.32 27.74
N SER A 610 -7.03 -24.94 28.88
CA SER A 610 -6.79 -26.37 29.08
C SER A 610 -8.08 -27.15 28.86
N GLY A 611 -8.13 -28.05 27.87
CA GLY A 611 -9.32 -28.87 27.59
C GLY A 611 -9.78 -28.85 26.13
N SER A 612 -11.08 -28.63 25.90
CA SER A 612 -11.72 -28.69 24.58
C SER A 612 -11.16 -27.67 23.58
N ASN A 613 -11.04 -28.07 22.32
CA ASN A 613 -10.65 -27.17 21.24
C ASN A 613 -11.82 -26.26 20.87
N GLY A 614 -11.64 -24.94 20.89
CA GLY A 614 -12.65 -23.95 20.49
C GLY A 614 -13.71 -23.68 21.56
N THR A 615 -13.34 -22.94 22.62
CA THR A 615 -14.28 -22.47 23.65
C THR A 615 -14.35 -20.95 23.61
N ALA A 616 -15.53 -20.41 23.39
CA ALA A 616 -15.77 -18.98 23.52
C ALA A 616 -15.60 -18.56 24.98
N ILE A 617 -14.76 -17.55 25.21
CA ILE A 617 -14.50 -16.98 26.53
C ILE A 617 -14.59 -15.46 26.46
N LYS A 618 -14.98 -14.84 27.57
CA LYS A 618 -14.83 -13.39 27.78
C LYS A 618 -13.91 -13.10 28.93
N ALA A 619 -13.14 -12.03 28.78
CA ALA A 619 -12.48 -11.36 29.90
C ALA A 619 -13.47 -10.37 30.53
N SER A 620 -13.57 -10.40 31.86
CA SER A 620 -14.47 -9.54 32.64
C SER A 620 -13.70 -8.88 33.78
N LEU A 621 -13.89 -7.56 33.92
CA LEU A 621 -13.34 -6.72 34.96
C LEU A 621 -14.33 -6.59 36.11
N THR A 622 -13.87 -6.77 37.35
CA THR A 622 -14.60 -6.37 38.57
C THR A 622 -13.85 -5.23 39.25
N LEU A 623 -14.58 -4.17 39.60
CA LEU A 623 -14.08 -3.02 40.36
C LEU A 623 -14.37 -3.16 41.87
N ASP A 624 -13.79 -2.27 42.67
CA ASP A 624 -13.96 -2.20 44.13
C ASP A 624 -15.43 -2.11 44.60
N ASN A 625 -16.30 -1.54 43.77
CA ASN A 625 -17.71 -1.33 44.05
C ASN A 625 -18.61 -2.47 43.54
N ASP A 626 -18.03 -3.63 43.23
CA ASP A 626 -18.68 -4.80 42.61
C ASP A 626 -19.28 -4.52 41.22
N THR A 627 -18.88 -3.43 40.54
CA THR A 627 -19.24 -3.23 39.14
C THR A 627 -18.51 -4.23 38.25
N HIS A 628 -19.25 -4.87 37.35
CA HIS A 628 -18.74 -5.83 36.36
C HIS A 628 -18.78 -5.23 34.96
N MET A 629 -17.70 -5.38 34.20
CA MET A 629 -17.62 -4.94 32.81
C MET A 629 -17.02 -6.03 31.94
N CYS A 630 -17.55 -6.24 30.73
CA CYS A 630 -16.89 -7.05 29.74
C CYS A 630 -15.79 -6.22 29.03
N ILE A 631 -14.60 -6.80 28.86
CA ILE A 631 -13.44 -6.10 28.28
C ILE A 631 -13.01 -6.64 26.92
N GLY A 632 -13.49 -7.82 26.52
CA GLY A 632 -13.22 -8.46 25.25
C GLY A 632 -13.58 -9.94 25.30
N ASN A 633 -13.85 -10.55 24.14
CA ASN A 633 -14.14 -11.97 24.01
C ASN A 633 -13.29 -12.59 22.87
N VAL A 634 -13.15 -13.91 22.89
CA VAL A 634 -12.44 -14.67 21.84
C VAL A 634 -12.83 -16.15 21.91
N VAL A 635 -12.78 -16.84 20.78
CA VAL A 635 -12.80 -18.31 20.73
C VAL A 635 -11.38 -18.83 21.03
N ALA A 636 -11.16 -19.26 22.27
CA ALA A 636 -9.89 -19.78 22.75
C ALA A 636 -9.71 -21.27 22.40
N LYS A 637 -8.48 -21.68 22.09
CA LYS A 637 -8.13 -23.06 21.73
C LYS A 637 -7.14 -23.68 22.72
N SER A 638 -7.11 -25.00 22.78
CA SER A 638 -6.20 -25.76 23.65
C SER A 638 -4.82 -25.97 23.06
N GLU A 639 -4.69 -25.93 21.73
CA GLU A 639 -3.46 -26.27 21.02
C GLU A 639 -2.63 -25.03 20.63
N CYS A 640 -3.27 -23.88 20.47
CA CYS A 640 -2.66 -22.63 19.98
C CYS A 640 -3.13 -21.42 20.82
N TRP A 641 -2.45 -20.28 20.64
CA TRP A 641 -2.76 -19.01 21.30
C TRP A 641 -3.77 -18.20 20.49
N SER A 642 -4.90 -17.86 21.10
CA SER A 642 -5.90 -16.96 20.50
C SER A 642 -5.66 -15.53 20.97
N PHE A 643 -5.83 -14.55 20.10
CA PHE A 643 -5.62 -13.15 20.45
C PHE A 643 -6.92 -12.51 20.95
N LEU A 644 -6.90 -12.00 22.18
CA LEU A 644 -8.01 -11.24 22.76
C LEU A 644 -7.62 -9.75 22.75
N LYS A 645 -8.44 -8.91 22.14
CA LYS A 645 -8.27 -7.45 22.12
C LYS A 645 -9.59 -6.76 22.46
N GLY A 646 -9.49 -5.65 23.18
CA GLY A 646 -10.63 -4.82 23.55
C GLY A 646 -10.21 -3.77 24.56
N GLY A 647 -11.03 -3.55 25.59
CA GLY A 647 -10.73 -2.60 26.65
C GLY A 647 -11.97 -2.11 27.35
N PHE A 648 -11.82 -1.02 28.10
CA PHE A 648 -12.89 -0.42 28.89
C PHE A 648 -12.63 1.06 29.17
N VAL A 649 -13.69 1.78 29.52
CA VAL A 649 -13.61 3.19 29.96
C VAL A 649 -13.95 3.24 31.45
N LEU A 650 -13.12 3.91 32.24
CA LEU A 650 -13.41 4.16 33.65
C LEU A 650 -13.73 5.63 33.86
N ASP A 651 -14.90 5.91 34.42
CA ASP A 651 -15.29 7.27 34.81
C ASP A 651 -14.67 7.66 36.17
N SER A 652 -14.60 6.71 37.10
CA SER A 652 -14.06 6.90 38.45
C SER A 652 -12.85 6.02 38.69
N PRO A 653 -11.87 6.47 39.50
CA PRO A 653 -10.70 5.65 39.83
C PRO A 653 -11.10 4.41 40.63
N SER A 654 -10.28 3.36 40.53
CA SER A 654 -10.41 2.12 41.30
C SER A 654 -9.05 1.76 41.87
N ASP A 655 -9.00 1.52 43.18
CA ASP A 655 -7.79 1.13 43.90
C ASP A 655 -7.45 -0.34 43.62
N HIS A 656 -8.48 -1.18 43.44
CA HIS A 656 -8.34 -2.58 43.13
C HIS A 656 -9.37 -3.04 42.08
N ALA A 657 -8.86 -3.46 40.93
CA ALA A 657 -9.67 -4.11 39.91
C ALA A 657 -9.12 -5.50 39.55
N VAL A 658 -10.01 -6.40 39.15
CA VAL A 658 -9.68 -7.81 38.90
C VAL A 658 -10.26 -8.24 37.57
N VAL A 659 -9.41 -8.68 36.63
CA VAL A 659 -9.83 -9.33 35.39
C VAL A 659 -9.87 -10.84 35.60
N TYR A 660 -10.99 -11.48 35.27
CA TYR A 660 -11.15 -12.93 35.26
C TYR A 660 -11.86 -13.37 33.97
N PHE A 661 -11.85 -14.67 33.70
CA PHE A 661 -12.35 -15.23 32.44
C PHE A 661 -13.56 -16.11 32.69
N LEU A 662 -14.58 -15.97 31.85
CA LEU A 662 -15.83 -16.70 31.90
C LEU A 662 -16.07 -17.46 30.60
N ASP A 663 -16.65 -18.66 30.71
CA ASP A 663 -17.20 -19.40 29.57
C ASP A 663 -18.63 -18.91 29.23
N SER A 664 -19.25 -19.54 28.21
CA SER A 664 -20.62 -19.24 27.77
C SER A 664 -21.71 -19.53 28.80
N TYR A 665 -21.40 -20.27 29.87
CA TYR A 665 -22.32 -20.50 30.99
C TYR A 665 -22.12 -19.51 32.13
N GLY A 666 -21.25 -18.51 31.95
CA GLY A 666 -20.89 -17.55 33.00
C GLY A 666 -20.06 -18.17 34.13
N LYS A 667 -19.45 -19.35 33.89
CA LYS A 667 -18.61 -20.02 34.88
C LYS A 667 -17.16 -19.59 34.71
N ARG A 668 -16.48 -19.37 35.83
CA ARG A 668 -15.03 -19.07 35.81
C ARG A 668 -14.27 -20.23 35.19
N ILE A 669 -13.46 -19.91 34.19
CA ILE A 669 -12.59 -20.85 33.48
C ILE A 669 -11.13 -20.47 33.71
N ASN A 670 -10.28 -21.49 33.84
CA ASN A 670 -8.84 -21.29 33.93
C ASN A 670 -8.25 -21.11 32.52
N VAL A 671 -7.61 -19.97 32.31
CA VAL A 671 -6.88 -19.63 31.09
C VAL A 671 -5.40 -19.46 31.40
N THR A 672 -4.55 -19.78 30.43
CA THR A 672 -3.15 -19.38 30.39
C THR A 672 -3.06 -18.10 29.58
N LEU A 673 -2.37 -17.10 30.13
CA LEU A 673 -2.18 -15.80 29.49
C LEU A 673 -0.69 -15.56 29.24
N THR A 674 -0.40 -14.88 28.15
CA THR A 674 0.91 -14.29 27.90
C THR A 674 0.77 -12.99 27.11
N SER A 675 1.85 -12.20 27.06
CA SER A 675 1.93 -10.94 26.33
C SER A 675 0.73 -10.02 26.60
N ALA A 676 0.29 -10.00 27.86
CA ALA A 676 -0.81 -9.14 28.29
C ALA A 676 -0.36 -7.68 28.31
N SER A 677 -1.22 -6.79 27.82
CA SER A 677 -1.01 -5.36 27.80
C SER A 677 -2.26 -4.63 28.26
N LEU A 678 -2.06 -3.58 29.05
CA LEU A 678 -3.10 -2.62 29.42
C LEU A 678 -2.55 -1.22 29.24
N GLN A 679 -3.06 -0.47 28.28
CA GLN A 679 -2.56 0.86 27.96
C GLN A 679 -3.61 1.94 28.28
N PRO A 680 -3.34 2.86 29.22
CA PRO A 680 -4.20 4.02 29.46
C PRO A 680 -4.05 5.09 28.37
N PHE A 681 -5.17 5.72 28.04
CA PHE A 681 -5.31 6.91 27.20
C PHE A 681 -6.25 7.91 27.89
N THR A 682 -5.94 9.20 27.81
CA THR A 682 -6.94 10.23 28.11
C THR A 682 -7.95 10.32 26.97
N HIS A 683 -9.15 10.84 27.23
CA HIS A 683 -10.15 11.09 26.18
C HIS A 683 -9.59 11.97 25.04
N GLN A 684 -8.78 12.98 25.36
CA GLN A 684 -8.13 13.83 24.36
C GLN A 684 -7.12 13.04 23.52
N GLN A 685 -6.32 12.16 24.13
CA GLN A 685 -5.37 11.32 23.39
C GLN A 685 -6.09 10.37 22.44
N TRP A 686 -7.19 9.77 22.90
CA TRP A 686 -8.01 8.89 22.06
C TRP A 686 -8.63 9.64 20.89
N GLN A 687 -9.21 10.82 21.15
CA GLN A 687 -9.79 11.66 20.11
C GLN A 687 -8.73 12.12 19.09
N ASN A 688 -7.56 12.57 19.56
CA ASN A 688 -6.46 12.94 18.65
C ASN A 688 -6.04 11.76 17.76
N ASN A 689 -6.03 10.53 18.29
CA ASN A 689 -5.73 9.35 17.49
C ASN A 689 -6.81 9.10 16.41
N GLN A 690 -8.09 9.30 16.75
CA GLN A 690 -9.19 9.23 15.79
C GLN A 690 -9.06 10.30 14.71
N ASP A 691 -8.82 11.56 15.08
CA ASP A 691 -8.70 12.69 14.17
C ASP A 691 -7.51 12.53 13.22
N ASN A 692 -6.34 12.10 13.74
CA ASN A 692 -5.17 11.79 12.91
C ASN A 692 -5.48 10.67 11.90
N SER A 693 -6.20 9.63 12.33
CA SER A 693 -6.61 8.55 11.45
C SER A 693 -7.62 9.01 10.41
N ILE A 694 -8.55 9.90 10.78
CA ILE A 694 -9.51 10.51 9.83
C ILE A 694 -8.77 11.36 8.80
N ASP A 695 -7.82 12.19 9.22
CA ASP A 695 -7.02 13.00 8.30
C ASP A 695 -6.27 12.12 7.29
N LYS A 696 -5.67 11.04 7.77
CA LYS A 696 -4.96 10.07 6.93
C LYS A 696 -5.89 9.31 5.98
N GLU A 697 -6.97 8.73 6.50
CA GLU A 697 -7.79 7.77 5.77
C GLU A 697 -8.90 8.44 4.94
N ARG A 698 -9.27 9.69 5.27
CA ARG A 698 -10.45 10.40 4.72
C ARG A 698 -10.15 11.73 4.05
N LYS A 699 -8.92 12.27 4.09
CA LYS A 699 -8.54 13.50 3.37
C LYS A 699 -7.40 13.28 2.40
N ARG A 700 -7.32 14.10 1.35
CA ARG A 700 -6.19 14.13 0.40
C ARG A 700 -5.75 15.57 0.16
N ALA A 701 -4.45 15.75 -0.05
CA ALA A 701 -3.92 17.00 -0.55
C ALA A 701 -4.42 17.22 -1.98
N VAL A 702 -4.85 18.44 -2.28
CA VAL A 702 -5.35 18.86 -3.60
C VAL A 702 -4.65 20.15 -4.02
N THR A 703 -4.28 20.25 -5.30
CA THR A 703 -3.77 21.47 -5.92
C THR A 703 -4.60 21.81 -7.15
N ILE A 704 -5.26 22.97 -7.13
CA ILE A 704 -5.96 23.55 -8.28
C ILE A 704 -4.98 24.39 -9.08
N HIS A 705 -4.90 24.19 -10.39
CA HIS A 705 -4.06 24.97 -11.32
C HIS A 705 -4.95 25.84 -12.22
N VAL A 706 -4.62 27.12 -12.40
CA VAL A 706 -5.38 28.06 -13.25
C VAL A 706 -4.52 28.65 -14.34
N SER A 707 -4.98 28.52 -15.59
CA SER A 707 -4.34 29.12 -16.76
C SER A 707 -5.35 29.78 -17.70
N ASP A 708 -4.89 30.59 -18.65
CA ASP A 708 -5.72 31.05 -19.77
C ASP A 708 -5.84 29.96 -20.84
N VAL A 709 -6.67 30.21 -21.85
CA VAL A 709 -6.86 29.34 -23.02
C VAL A 709 -5.57 29.03 -23.81
N ASP A 710 -4.51 29.83 -23.65
CA ASP A 710 -3.21 29.61 -24.28
C ASP A 710 -2.23 28.85 -23.35
N GLY A 711 -2.72 28.38 -22.19
CA GLY A 711 -1.95 27.65 -21.19
C GLY A 711 -1.03 28.53 -20.34
N LYS A 712 -1.18 29.86 -20.39
CA LYS A 712 -0.41 30.77 -19.56
C LYS A 712 -0.99 30.85 -18.16
N ILE A 713 -0.12 30.68 -17.17
CA ILE A 713 -0.44 30.76 -15.75
C ILE A 713 -1.16 32.08 -15.43
N ILE A 714 -2.30 31.99 -14.76
CA ILE A 714 -3.04 33.15 -14.24
C ILE A 714 -2.78 33.23 -12.74
N GLN A 715 -1.97 34.21 -12.33
CA GLN A 715 -1.82 34.61 -10.94
C GLN A 715 -2.96 35.57 -10.54
N GLY A 716 -3.47 35.43 -9.31
CA GLY A 716 -4.51 36.30 -8.76
C GLY A 716 -5.93 35.99 -9.29
N ALA A 717 -6.13 34.83 -9.91
CA ALA A 717 -7.47 34.34 -10.21
C ALA A 717 -8.14 33.93 -8.89
N ARG A 718 -9.34 34.43 -8.64
CA ARG A 718 -10.09 34.03 -7.47
C ARG A 718 -10.64 32.63 -7.70
N ILE A 719 -10.26 31.68 -6.85
CA ILE A 719 -10.70 30.29 -6.88
C ILE A 719 -11.59 30.03 -5.67
N ILE A 720 -12.78 29.52 -5.91
CA ILE A 720 -13.72 29.07 -4.89
C ILE A 720 -13.97 27.58 -5.12
N VAL A 721 -13.49 26.73 -4.21
CA VAL A 721 -13.73 25.29 -4.21
C VAL A 721 -14.77 24.96 -3.15
N GLU A 722 -15.79 24.23 -3.56
CA GLU A 722 -16.90 23.79 -2.71
C GLU A 722 -17.08 22.29 -2.89
N GLN A 723 -17.03 21.53 -1.80
CA GLN A 723 -17.43 20.12 -1.84
C GLN A 723 -18.90 20.04 -2.24
N THR A 724 -19.23 19.21 -3.23
CA THR A 724 -20.63 19.08 -3.64
C THR A 724 -21.43 18.51 -2.47
N SER A 725 -22.47 19.24 -2.10
CA SER A 725 -23.51 18.75 -1.21
C SER A 725 -24.74 18.45 -2.06
N ARG A 726 -25.47 17.40 -1.68
CA ARG A 726 -26.73 17.05 -2.33
C ARG A 726 -27.81 18.04 -1.90
N ASN A 727 -28.86 18.23 -2.69
CA ASN A 727 -29.99 19.06 -2.28
C ASN A 727 -30.85 18.37 -1.20
N PHE A 728 -31.45 19.15 -0.31
CA PHE A 728 -32.46 18.71 0.66
C PHE A 728 -33.52 17.78 0.03
N PRO A 729 -33.93 16.67 0.70
CA PRO A 729 -33.57 16.25 2.06
C PRO A 729 -32.34 15.31 2.17
N PHE A 730 -31.61 15.10 1.07
CA PHE A 730 -30.53 14.10 1.00
C PHE A 730 -29.13 14.68 1.26
N GLU A 731 -29.05 15.88 1.81
CA GLU A 731 -27.79 16.54 2.20
C GLU A 731 -26.91 15.63 3.08
N ARG A 732 -27.54 14.81 3.93
CA ARG A 732 -26.87 13.97 4.93
C ARG A 732 -26.41 12.60 4.44
N PHE A 733 -27.07 12.03 3.43
CA PHE A 733 -26.95 10.61 3.12
C PHE A 733 -26.75 10.35 1.63
N ASN A 734 -25.71 9.59 1.30
CA ASN A 734 -25.38 9.14 -0.06
C ASN A 734 -25.68 7.64 -0.27
N ALA A 735 -26.09 6.93 0.77
CA ALA A 735 -26.49 5.54 0.74
C ALA A 735 -27.83 5.32 1.46
N ALA A 736 -28.57 4.30 1.06
CA ALA A 736 -29.84 3.90 1.65
C ALA A 736 -29.95 2.38 1.78
N VAL A 737 -30.80 1.95 2.70
CA VAL A 737 -31.24 0.57 2.87
C VAL A 737 -32.76 0.60 3.07
N PHE A 738 -33.46 -0.39 2.54
CA PHE A 738 -34.91 -0.48 2.73
C PHE A 738 -35.16 -1.27 4.01
N GLU A 739 -35.87 -0.65 4.96
CA GLU A 739 -36.02 -1.18 6.31
C GLU A 739 -36.70 -2.56 6.30
N ASN A 740 -37.74 -2.71 5.47
CA ASN A 740 -38.54 -3.94 5.41
C ASN A 740 -38.91 -4.39 4.00
N GLU A 741 -38.85 -3.50 3.00
CA GLU A 741 -39.55 -3.65 1.73
C GLU A 741 -38.93 -4.70 0.79
N LEU A 742 -37.70 -5.13 1.07
CA LEU A 742 -37.05 -6.24 0.35
C LEU A 742 -37.08 -7.56 1.10
N LYS A 743 -37.42 -7.56 2.41
CA LYS A 743 -37.49 -8.79 3.22
C LYS A 743 -38.49 -9.77 2.61
N TRP A 744 -38.26 -11.08 2.80
CA TRP A 744 -39.06 -12.11 2.14
C TRP A 744 -40.55 -12.03 2.52
N CYS A 745 -40.84 -11.71 3.79
CA CYS A 745 -42.21 -11.51 4.26
C CYS A 745 -42.96 -10.35 3.58
N ALA A 746 -42.25 -9.32 3.10
CA ALA A 746 -42.86 -8.18 2.41
C ALA A 746 -43.08 -8.45 0.92
N THR A 747 -42.11 -9.10 0.27
CA THR A 747 -42.10 -9.30 -1.19
C THR A 747 -42.80 -10.58 -1.64
N GLU A 748 -42.94 -11.58 -0.77
CA GLU A 748 -43.69 -12.82 -1.04
C GLU A 748 -44.39 -13.35 0.24
N PRO A 749 -45.42 -12.64 0.74
CA PRO A 749 -46.14 -13.02 1.95
C PRO A 749 -46.89 -14.36 1.82
N GLU A 750 -47.25 -14.76 0.59
CA GLU A 750 -47.85 -16.05 0.25
C GLU A 750 -47.12 -16.67 -0.93
N GLN A 751 -46.96 -18.01 -0.93
CA GLN A 751 -46.22 -18.74 -1.97
C GLN A 751 -46.67 -18.37 -3.39
N GLY A 752 -45.73 -17.93 -4.22
CA GLY A 752 -45.95 -17.56 -5.61
C GLY A 752 -46.66 -16.22 -5.83
N ARG A 753 -46.99 -15.47 -4.77
CA ARG A 753 -47.55 -14.11 -4.84
C ARG A 753 -46.48 -13.06 -4.61
N VAL A 754 -45.55 -12.99 -5.56
CA VAL A 754 -44.47 -12.00 -5.54
C VAL A 754 -44.99 -10.60 -5.88
N ASN A 755 -44.59 -9.60 -5.10
CA ASN A 755 -44.91 -8.20 -5.35
C ASN A 755 -43.71 -7.29 -5.07
N TYR A 756 -43.13 -6.74 -6.13
CA TYR A 756 -42.02 -5.79 -6.08
C TYR A 756 -42.44 -4.32 -6.24
N THR A 757 -43.74 -4.02 -6.28
CA THR A 757 -44.23 -2.67 -6.60
C THR A 757 -43.66 -1.58 -5.70
N ILE A 758 -43.64 -1.79 -4.38
CA ILE A 758 -43.13 -0.80 -3.43
C ILE A 758 -41.61 -0.67 -3.50
N PRO A 759 -40.81 -1.75 -3.38
CA PRO A 759 -39.36 -1.63 -3.51
C PRO A 759 -38.93 -1.12 -4.89
N ASP A 760 -39.66 -1.39 -5.98
CA ASP A 760 -39.39 -0.80 -7.31
C ASP A 760 -39.60 0.72 -7.31
N LEU A 761 -40.68 1.22 -6.71
CA LEU A 761 -40.93 2.66 -6.59
C LEU A 761 -39.89 3.36 -5.72
N MET A 762 -39.48 2.72 -4.61
CA MET A 762 -38.42 3.23 -3.75
C MET A 762 -37.08 3.22 -4.47
N LEU A 763 -36.81 2.17 -5.25
CA LEU A 763 -35.60 2.04 -6.06
C LEU A 763 -35.52 3.11 -7.15
N ASP A 764 -36.63 3.37 -7.85
CA ASP A 764 -36.75 4.47 -8.79
C ASP A 764 -36.52 5.83 -8.11
N PHE A 765 -37.04 6.00 -6.90
CA PHE A 765 -36.85 7.21 -6.11
C PHE A 765 -35.38 7.43 -5.71
N VAL A 766 -34.71 6.42 -5.14
CA VAL A 766 -33.29 6.56 -4.74
C VAL A 766 -32.39 6.74 -5.96
N ARG A 767 -32.68 6.08 -7.09
CA ARG A 767 -31.95 6.28 -8.35
C ARG A 767 -32.14 7.69 -8.92
N ALA A 768 -33.36 8.21 -8.92
CA ALA A 768 -33.64 9.58 -9.36
C ALA A 768 -32.88 10.62 -8.52
N ASN A 769 -32.49 10.27 -7.30
CA ASN A 769 -31.69 11.10 -6.38
C ASN A 769 -30.23 10.63 -6.25
N GLN A 770 -29.77 9.73 -7.13
CA GLN A 770 -28.38 9.22 -7.18
C GLN A 770 -27.88 8.61 -5.86
N ILE A 771 -28.76 8.00 -5.07
CA ILE A 771 -28.41 7.34 -3.79
C ILE A 771 -28.14 5.86 -4.06
N THR A 772 -26.98 5.39 -3.59
CA THR A 772 -26.63 3.96 -3.66
C THR A 772 -27.47 3.18 -2.66
N VAL A 773 -27.95 1.99 -3.02
CA VAL A 773 -28.80 1.21 -2.13
C VAL A 773 -28.22 -0.17 -1.85
N ARG A 774 -28.28 -0.58 -0.57
CA ARG A 774 -27.97 -1.92 -0.08
C ARG A 774 -29.25 -2.75 -0.05
N GLY A 775 -29.18 -3.95 -0.62
CA GLY A 775 -30.26 -4.92 -0.59
C GLY A 775 -30.30 -5.64 0.75
N HIS A 776 -31.32 -5.36 1.57
CA HIS A 776 -31.50 -5.96 2.89
C HIS A 776 -32.93 -6.54 3.01
N ASN A 777 -33.10 -7.85 3.12
CA ASN A 777 -32.12 -8.91 2.95
C ASN A 777 -32.72 -10.01 2.06
N ILE A 778 -31.87 -10.92 1.57
CA ILE A 778 -32.36 -12.07 0.79
C ILE A 778 -33.02 -13.08 1.75
N PHE A 779 -32.29 -13.42 2.82
CA PHE A 779 -32.72 -14.33 3.88
C PHE A 779 -32.43 -13.77 5.27
N TRP A 780 -33.31 -14.14 6.20
CA TRP A 780 -33.13 -13.95 7.63
C TRP A 780 -33.21 -15.32 8.30
N GLU A 781 -32.30 -15.60 9.23
CA GLU A 781 -32.22 -16.88 9.93
C GLU A 781 -33.20 -17.00 11.10
N ASP A 782 -33.63 -15.90 11.71
CA ASP A 782 -34.64 -15.92 12.78
C ASP A 782 -36.02 -16.34 12.20
N PRO A 783 -36.58 -17.48 12.65
CA PRO A 783 -37.89 -17.96 12.20
C PRO A 783 -39.03 -16.94 12.37
N MET A 784 -38.91 -15.99 13.30
CA MET A 784 -39.91 -14.96 13.55
C MET A 784 -40.17 -14.08 12.33
N TYR A 785 -39.14 -13.85 11.49
CA TYR A 785 -39.23 -12.95 10.34
C TYR A 785 -39.34 -13.67 8.99
N ILE A 786 -39.32 -15.00 9.00
CA ILE A 786 -39.51 -15.84 7.82
C ILE A 786 -41.02 -15.96 7.50
N PRO A 787 -41.46 -15.90 6.23
CA PRO A 787 -42.87 -16.08 5.89
C PRO A 787 -43.45 -17.40 6.44
N SER A 788 -44.65 -17.34 7.02
CA SER A 788 -45.29 -18.51 7.66
C SER A 788 -45.44 -19.73 6.76
N TRP A 789 -45.58 -19.52 5.44
CA TRP A 789 -45.65 -20.62 4.47
C TRP A 789 -44.30 -21.31 4.26
N VAL A 790 -43.18 -20.58 4.40
CA VAL A 790 -41.80 -21.10 4.32
C VAL A 790 -41.42 -21.84 5.61
N GLN A 791 -41.83 -21.33 6.78
CA GLN A 791 -41.54 -21.93 8.09
C GLN A 791 -41.94 -23.42 8.19
N ASN A 792 -42.98 -23.82 7.45
CA ASN A 792 -43.51 -25.18 7.43
C ASN A 792 -42.84 -26.10 6.39
N LEU A 793 -41.93 -25.58 5.57
CA LEU A 793 -41.24 -26.36 4.54
C LEU A 793 -39.97 -27.04 5.10
N THR A 794 -39.62 -28.18 4.51
CA THR A 794 -38.38 -28.92 4.79
C THR A 794 -37.89 -29.63 3.52
N GLY A 795 -36.62 -30.05 3.50
CA GLY A 795 -36.03 -30.82 2.39
C GLY A 795 -36.21 -30.14 1.03
N GLY A 796 -36.47 -30.92 -0.02
CA GLY A 796 -36.54 -30.42 -1.40
C GLY A 796 -37.59 -29.32 -1.65
N ALA A 797 -38.65 -29.25 -0.84
CA ALA A 797 -39.66 -28.18 -0.97
C ALA A 797 -39.13 -26.83 -0.46
N LEU A 798 -38.38 -26.85 0.64
CA LEU A 798 -37.71 -25.66 1.15
C LEU A 798 -36.55 -25.24 0.24
N ASP A 799 -35.76 -26.20 -0.25
CA ASP A 799 -34.68 -25.96 -1.22
C ASP A 799 -35.20 -25.26 -2.49
N SER A 800 -36.32 -25.75 -3.03
CA SER A 800 -36.97 -25.12 -4.19
C SER A 800 -37.43 -23.69 -3.91
N ALA A 801 -37.93 -23.42 -2.70
CA ALA A 801 -38.35 -22.08 -2.31
C ALA A 801 -37.16 -21.12 -2.16
N VAL A 802 -36.06 -21.57 -1.53
CA VAL A 802 -34.79 -20.82 -1.39
C VAL A 802 -34.21 -20.48 -2.77
N LYS A 803 -34.13 -21.46 -3.66
CA LYS A 803 -33.63 -21.25 -5.03
C LYS A 803 -34.51 -20.29 -5.82
N SER A 804 -35.83 -20.45 -5.72
CA SER A 804 -36.80 -19.54 -6.35
C SER A 804 -36.70 -18.11 -5.81
N ARG A 805 -36.43 -17.95 -4.51
CA ARG A 805 -36.24 -16.64 -3.87
C ARG A 805 -35.04 -15.91 -4.45
N ILE A 806 -33.86 -16.55 -4.49
CA ILE A 806 -32.65 -15.95 -5.07
C ILE A 806 -32.86 -15.64 -6.55
N GLN A 807 -33.28 -16.63 -7.33
CA GLN A 807 -33.45 -16.46 -8.78
C GLN A 807 -34.50 -15.41 -9.11
N GLY A 808 -35.60 -15.34 -8.37
CA GLY A 808 -36.64 -14.35 -8.57
C GLY A 808 -36.20 -12.94 -8.18
N LEU A 809 -35.72 -12.76 -6.95
CA LEU A 809 -35.36 -11.44 -6.40
C LEU A 809 -34.13 -10.86 -7.11
N MET A 810 -33.04 -11.62 -7.16
CA MET A 810 -31.78 -11.10 -7.69
C MET A 810 -31.77 -10.98 -9.21
N THR A 811 -32.53 -11.81 -9.95
CA THR A 811 -32.69 -11.58 -11.41
C THR A 811 -33.48 -10.31 -11.69
N HIS A 812 -34.56 -10.05 -10.92
CA HIS A 812 -35.36 -8.83 -11.09
C HIS A 812 -34.53 -7.57 -10.81
N TYR A 813 -33.68 -7.64 -9.78
CA TYR A 813 -32.83 -6.52 -9.35
C TYR A 813 -31.37 -6.60 -9.81
N LYS A 814 -31.09 -7.37 -10.85
CA LYS A 814 -29.72 -7.60 -11.33
C LYS A 814 -29.01 -6.28 -11.66
N ASN A 815 -27.83 -6.08 -11.10
CA ASN A 815 -27.01 -4.86 -11.20
C ASN A 815 -27.65 -3.60 -10.59
N GLN A 816 -28.67 -3.72 -9.73
CA GLN A 816 -29.38 -2.57 -9.16
C GLN A 816 -29.02 -2.27 -7.70
N PHE A 817 -28.54 -3.28 -6.97
CA PHE A 817 -28.02 -3.12 -5.61
C PHE A 817 -26.51 -3.42 -5.63
N VAL A 818 -25.72 -2.56 -4.98
CA VAL A 818 -24.26 -2.71 -4.93
C VAL A 818 -23.85 -3.77 -3.89
N HIS A 819 -24.63 -3.86 -2.81
CA HIS A 819 -24.43 -4.82 -1.72
C HIS A 819 -25.70 -5.64 -1.51
N TRP A 820 -25.55 -6.91 -1.12
CA TRP A 820 -26.64 -7.75 -0.61
C TRP A 820 -26.28 -8.36 0.72
N ASP A 821 -27.18 -8.21 1.69
CA ASP A 821 -27.24 -9.07 2.87
C ASP A 821 -27.86 -10.39 2.47
N VAL A 822 -27.01 -11.39 2.22
CA VAL A 822 -27.46 -12.69 1.75
C VAL A 822 -28.15 -13.43 2.89
N SER A 823 -27.53 -13.49 4.06
CA SER A 823 -28.13 -14.07 5.26
C SER A 823 -27.86 -13.19 6.49
N ASN A 824 -28.95 -12.84 7.17
CA ASN A 824 -28.99 -12.00 8.36
C ASN A 824 -29.03 -12.86 9.63
N GLU A 825 -28.20 -12.52 10.62
CA GLU A 825 -28.17 -13.09 11.98
C GLU A 825 -27.80 -14.59 12.05
N MET A 826 -26.89 -15.03 11.18
CA MET A 826 -26.48 -16.44 11.11
C MET A 826 -25.55 -16.92 12.22
N LEU A 827 -25.05 -16.03 13.10
CA LEU A 827 -24.35 -16.40 14.32
C LEU A 827 -25.30 -16.82 15.44
N HIS A 828 -26.55 -16.36 15.39
CA HIS A 828 -27.54 -16.61 16.45
C HIS A 828 -28.57 -17.66 16.05
N TYR A 829 -28.86 -17.79 14.76
CA TYR A 829 -29.87 -18.68 14.23
C TYR A 829 -29.38 -19.48 13.02
N ASP A 830 -29.97 -20.66 12.82
CA ASP A 830 -29.54 -21.67 11.84
C ASP A 830 -30.74 -22.31 11.11
N PHE A 831 -31.80 -21.54 10.86
CA PHE A 831 -33.09 -22.07 10.39
C PHE A 831 -32.96 -22.90 9.11
N TYR A 832 -32.20 -22.41 8.13
CA TYR A 832 -32.04 -23.08 6.83
C TYR A 832 -31.13 -24.31 6.97
N GLU A 833 -30.00 -24.20 7.69
CA GLU A 833 -29.08 -25.32 7.88
C GLU A 833 -29.72 -26.49 8.65
N GLN A 834 -30.56 -26.21 9.66
CA GLN A 834 -31.30 -27.25 10.37
C GLN A 834 -32.24 -28.06 9.47
N ARG A 835 -32.74 -27.46 8.37
CA ARG A 835 -33.80 -28.05 7.52
C ARG A 835 -33.30 -28.55 6.17
N LEU A 836 -32.18 -28.01 5.69
CA LEU A 836 -31.58 -28.33 4.40
C LEU A 836 -30.23 -29.06 4.55
N GLY A 837 -29.58 -28.93 5.71
CA GLY A 837 -28.26 -29.50 6.00
C GLY A 837 -27.18 -28.42 6.16
N GLN A 838 -26.02 -28.82 6.68
CA GLN A 838 -24.91 -27.91 7.03
C GLN A 838 -24.33 -27.11 5.84
N ASN A 839 -24.60 -27.52 4.61
CA ASN A 839 -24.12 -26.82 3.41
C ASN A 839 -25.12 -25.76 2.90
N ALA A 840 -26.27 -25.57 3.56
CA ALA A 840 -27.33 -24.70 3.04
C ALA A 840 -26.86 -23.25 2.84
N SER A 841 -26.17 -22.67 3.83
CA SER A 841 -25.66 -21.30 3.74
C SER A 841 -24.65 -21.17 2.59
N MET A 842 -23.75 -22.12 2.42
CA MET A 842 -22.84 -22.19 1.27
C MET A 842 -23.58 -22.17 -0.08
N GLU A 843 -24.57 -23.05 -0.26
CA GLU A 843 -25.35 -23.12 -1.50
C GLU A 843 -26.14 -21.83 -1.78
N MET A 844 -26.61 -21.16 -0.72
CA MET A 844 -27.32 -19.88 -0.82
C MET A 844 -26.40 -18.77 -1.33
N PHE A 845 -25.18 -18.65 -0.79
CA PHE A 845 -24.18 -17.69 -1.27
C PHE A 845 -23.70 -18.02 -2.69
N GLU A 846 -23.49 -19.30 -3.02
CA GLU A 846 -23.12 -19.73 -4.39
C GLU A 846 -24.16 -19.29 -5.41
N LEU A 847 -25.43 -19.55 -5.10
CA LEU A 847 -26.51 -19.23 -6.01
C LEU A 847 -26.72 -17.70 -6.10
N ALA A 848 -26.52 -16.95 -5.03
CA ALA A 848 -26.56 -15.50 -5.06
C ALA A 848 -25.47 -14.94 -5.98
N HIS A 849 -24.22 -15.39 -5.81
CA HIS A 849 -23.08 -14.96 -6.61
C HIS A 849 -23.25 -15.29 -8.09
N THR A 850 -23.71 -16.51 -8.41
CA THR A 850 -23.95 -16.91 -9.81
C THR A 850 -25.11 -16.14 -10.47
N THR A 851 -26.11 -15.72 -9.69
CA THR A 851 -27.27 -14.97 -10.21
C THR A 851 -26.89 -13.52 -10.53
N ASP A 852 -26.15 -12.86 -9.63
CA ASP A 852 -25.61 -11.53 -9.84
C ASP A 852 -24.14 -11.42 -9.41
N PRO A 853 -23.19 -11.72 -10.32
CA PRO A 853 -21.76 -11.72 -10.01
C PRO A 853 -21.17 -10.33 -9.76
N LEU A 854 -21.91 -9.24 -10.00
CA LEU A 854 -21.44 -7.87 -9.79
C LEU A 854 -21.86 -7.32 -8.42
N ALA A 855 -22.76 -8.00 -7.71
CA ALA A 855 -23.17 -7.58 -6.38
C ALA A 855 -22.21 -8.16 -5.33
N MET A 856 -21.81 -7.31 -4.37
CA MET A 856 -21.01 -7.74 -3.24
C MET A 856 -21.90 -8.41 -2.18
N LEU A 857 -21.51 -9.59 -1.74
CA LEU A 857 -22.29 -10.43 -0.82
C LEU A 857 -21.76 -10.33 0.61
N PHE A 858 -22.67 -10.02 1.54
CA PHE A 858 -22.36 -9.82 2.95
C PHE A 858 -23.07 -10.87 3.82
N MET A 859 -22.35 -11.31 4.84
CA MET A 859 -22.93 -11.78 6.10
C MET A 859 -23.23 -10.53 6.95
N ASN A 860 -24.37 -10.50 7.65
CA ASN A 860 -24.77 -9.36 8.50
C ASN A 860 -25.25 -9.88 9.85
N ASP A 861 -24.74 -9.30 10.94
CA ASP A 861 -25.00 -9.81 12.28
C ASP A 861 -24.85 -8.77 13.39
N PHE A 862 -25.50 -9.01 14.53
CA PHE A 862 -25.55 -8.12 15.69
C PHE A 862 -24.71 -8.63 16.87
N ASN A 863 -24.54 -7.77 17.87
CA ASN A 863 -23.75 -8.05 19.09
C ASN A 863 -22.27 -8.39 18.85
N VAL A 864 -21.73 -8.12 17.67
CA VAL A 864 -20.33 -8.39 17.34
C VAL A 864 -19.43 -7.25 17.81
N VAL A 865 -19.86 -6.01 17.58
CA VAL A 865 -19.11 -4.76 17.85
C VAL A 865 -19.67 -4.01 19.07
N GLU A 866 -20.91 -4.31 19.44
CA GLU A 866 -21.71 -3.63 20.44
C GLU A 866 -21.40 -4.10 21.86
N THR A 867 -21.11 -5.39 22.01
CA THR A 867 -20.85 -6.02 23.30
C THR A 867 -19.94 -7.23 23.16
N CYS A 868 -19.23 -7.56 24.23
CA CYS A 868 -18.51 -8.83 24.34
C CYS A 868 -19.18 -9.83 25.30
N ASP A 869 -20.36 -9.49 25.81
CA ASP A 869 -21.11 -10.39 26.70
C ASP A 869 -21.80 -11.52 25.96
N ASP A 870 -22.11 -11.32 24.68
CA ASP A 870 -22.54 -12.37 23.76
C ASP A 870 -21.30 -13.11 23.24
N LEU A 871 -21.23 -14.41 23.54
CA LEU A 871 -20.08 -15.24 23.19
C LEU A 871 -20.28 -15.97 21.85
N ASN A 872 -21.48 -15.94 21.27
CA ASN A 872 -21.73 -16.49 19.95
C ASN A 872 -21.24 -15.53 18.85
N SER A 873 -21.17 -14.24 19.15
CA SER A 873 -20.89 -13.17 18.19
C SER A 873 -19.49 -12.55 18.29
N SER A 874 -18.49 -13.21 18.90
CA SER A 874 -17.11 -12.66 18.91
C SER A 874 -16.57 -12.46 17.49
N ALA A 875 -15.65 -11.51 17.28
CA ALA A 875 -14.97 -11.31 15.99
C ALA A 875 -14.33 -12.62 15.45
N THR A 876 -13.79 -13.45 16.34
CA THR A 876 -13.28 -14.78 15.96
C THR A 876 -14.36 -15.78 15.57
N ALA A 877 -15.54 -15.71 16.18
CA ALA A 877 -16.67 -16.57 15.83
C ALA A 877 -17.25 -16.15 14.48
N TYR A 878 -17.37 -14.84 14.24
CA TYR A 878 -17.75 -14.27 12.95
C TYR A 878 -16.79 -14.75 11.85
N ALA A 879 -15.49 -14.55 12.04
CA ALA A 879 -14.47 -15.00 11.08
C ALA A 879 -14.48 -16.52 10.85
N ALA A 880 -14.71 -17.31 11.90
CA ALA A 880 -14.83 -18.76 11.78
C ALA A 880 -16.06 -19.15 10.96
N ARG A 881 -17.21 -18.51 11.22
CA ARG A 881 -18.45 -18.77 10.50
C ARG A 881 -18.34 -18.40 9.02
N MET A 882 -17.71 -17.26 8.71
CA MET A 882 -17.41 -16.90 7.34
C MET A 882 -16.59 -17.99 6.64
N LYS A 883 -15.51 -18.42 7.28
CA LYS A 883 -14.65 -19.48 6.75
C LYS A 883 -15.39 -20.80 6.51
N GLU A 884 -16.28 -21.20 7.40
CA GLU A 884 -17.09 -22.42 7.23
C GLU A 884 -17.96 -22.37 5.97
N VAL A 885 -18.54 -21.21 5.66
CA VAL A 885 -19.32 -21.01 4.43
C VAL A 885 -18.39 -20.98 3.21
N GLU A 886 -17.19 -20.42 3.33
CA GLU A 886 -16.20 -20.31 2.25
C GLU A 886 -15.49 -21.62 1.89
N GLU A 887 -15.31 -22.55 2.84
CA GLU A 887 -14.73 -23.89 2.62
C GLU A 887 -15.52 -24.70 1.55
N GLY A 888 -16.72 -24.24 1.23
CA GLY A 888 -17.59 -24.71 0.18
C GLY A 888 -17.34 -24.23 -1.25
N GLY A 889 -16.48 -23.23 -1.46
CA GLY A 889 -16.09 -22.73 -2.79
C GLY A 889 -16.68 -21.37 -3.21
N VAL A 890 -17.25 -20.58 -2.29
CA VAL A 890 -17.77 -19.23 -2.54
C VAL A 890 -17.21 -18.27 -1.51
N THR A 891 -16.58 -17.18 -1.95
CA THR A 891 -16.03 -16.15 -1.07
C THR A 891 -17.08 -15.09 -0.75
N MET A 892 -17.10 -14.59 0.48
CA MET A 892 -17.87 -13.39 0.83
C MET A 892 -17.08 -12.13 0.48
N ASP A 893 -17.78 -11.07 0.09
CA ASP A 893 -17.15 -9.83 -0.38
C ASP A 893 -17.04 -8.76 0.73
N GLY A 894 -17.65 -8.97 1.89
CA GLY A 894 -17.64 -7.99 2.97
C GLY A 894 -18.23 -8.48 4.30
N VAL A 895 -17.95 -7.69 5.34
CA VAL A 895 -18.38 -7.92 6.72
C VAL A 895 -19.47 -6.90 7.08
N GLY A 896 -20.66 -7.39 7.43
CA GLY A 896 -21.78 -6.57 7.92
C GLY A 896 -21.94 -6.68 9.43
N LEU A 897 -21.89 -5.54 10.12
CA LEU A 897 -22.05 -5.41 11.56
C LEU A 897 -23.24 -4.47 11.83
N GLU A 898 -24.31 -4.95 12.45
CA GLU A 898 -25.55 -4.17 12.61
C GLU A 898 -25.29 -2.88 13.40
N GLY A 899 -24.77 -2.96 14.63
CA GLY A 899 -24.39 -1.78 15.40
C GLY A 899 -25.52 -1.21 16.25
N HIS A 900 -26.32 -2.06 16.89
CA HIS A 900 -27.38 -1.68 17.83
C HIS A 900 -26.82 -1.38 19.23
N PHE A 901 -26.36 -0.16 19.48
CA PHE A 901 -25.66 0.18 20.73
C PHE A 901 -26.60 0.60 21.87
N ILE A 902 -26.34 0.11 23.08
CA ILE A 902 -26.89 0.70 24.31
C ILE A 902 -25.88 1.64 24.94
N THR A 903 -24.65 1.17 25.18
CA THR A 903 -23.55 1.99 25.72
C THR A 903 -22.28 1.64 24.96
N PRO A 904 -21.71 2.56 24.17
CA PRO A 904 -20.55 2.25 23.35
C PRO A 904 -19.28 2.14 24.19
N ASN A 905 -18.45 1.16 23.86
CA ASN A 905 -17.12 0.97 24.46
C ASN A 905 -16.07 1.15 23.35
N PRO A 906 -15.45 2.34 23.19
CA PRO A 906 -14.56 2.62 22.06
C PRO A 906 -13.38 1.65 21.92
N PRO A 907 -12.65 1.27 23.00
CA PRO A 907 -11.63 0.22 22.90
C PRO A 907 -12.15 -1.15 22.44
N LEU A 908 -13.37 -1.53 22.82
CA LEU A 908 -13.98 -2.77 22.35
C LEU A 908 -14.34 -2.68 20.87
N ILE A 909 -15.01 -1.60 20.45
CA ILE A 909 -15.35 -1.33 19.05
C ILE A 909 -14.08 -1.40 18.20
N ARG A 910 -13.02 -0.69 18.61
CA ARG A 910 -11.71 -0.72 17.94
C ARG A 910 -11.13 -2.12 17.88
N GLY A 911 -11.10 -2.84 19.00
CA GLY A 911 -10.56 -4.20 19.08
C GLY A 911 -11.26 -5.18 18.15
N VAL A 912 -12.59 -5.10 18.03
CA VAL A 912 -13.39 -5.91 17.11
C VAL A 912 -13.06 -5.56 15.65
N LEU A 913 -13.03 -4.26 15.31
CA LEU A 913 -12.68 -3.81 13.97
C LEU A 913 -11.26 -4.22 13.57
N ASP A 914 -10.28 -4.05 14.46
CA ASP A 914 -8.88 -4.45 14.24
C ASP A 914 -8.77 -5.97 13.97
N GLN A 915 -9.54 -6.79 14.69
CA GLN A 915 -9.55 -8.24 14.48
C GLN A 915 -10.19 -8.62 13.15
N LEU A 916 -11.38 -8.09 12.83
CA LEU A 916 -12.07 -8.39 11.57
C LEU A 916 -11.34 -7.82 10.36
N ALA A 917 -10.58 -6.74 10.51
CA ALA A 917 -9.71 -6.21 9.47
C ALA A 917 -8.65 -7.23 9.00
N ALA A 918 -8.29 -8.22 9.83
CA ALA A 918 -7.39 -9.30 9.42
C ALA A 918 -7.97 -10.19 8.32
N LEU A 919 -9.28 -10.14 8.06
CA LEU A 919 -9.93 -10.79 6.92
C LEU A 919 -9.67 -10.07 5.59
N GLN A 920 -9.20 -8.82 5.64
CA GLN A 920 -8.95 -7.97 4.46
C GLN A 920 -10.19 -7.74 3.58
N LEU A 921 -11.36 -7.77 4.19
CA LEU A 921 -12.65 -7.47 3.56
C LEU A 921 -13.16 -6.11 4.03
N PRO A 922 -13.93 -5.37 3.19
CA PRO A 922 -14.56 -4.12 3.59
C PRO A 922 -15.57 -4.36 4.71
N ILE A 923 -15.48 -3.55 5.77
CA ILE A 923 -16.40 -3.59 6.91
C ILE A 923 -17.47 -2.51 6.71
N TRP A 924 -18.73 -2.90 6.85
CA TRP A 924 -19.87 -2.01 6.88
C TRP A 924 -20.57 -2.10 8.23
N LEU A 925 -20.79 -0.94 8.82
CA LEU A 925 -21.74 -0.80 9.92
C LEU A 925 -23.11 -0.58 9.27
N THR A 926 -24.01 -1.55 9.40
CA THR A 926 -25.17 -1.68 8.51
C THR A 926 -26.47 -1.13 9.10
N GLU A 927 -26.57 -1.00 10.42
CA GLU A 927 -27.82 -0.70 11.13
C GLU A 927 -27.58 0.14 12.41
N VAL A 928 -26.66 1.12 12.36
CA VAL A 928 -26.24 1.85 13.55
C VAL A 928 -27.39 2.65 14.17
N ASP A 929 -27.68 2.35 15.43
CA ASP A 929 -28.57 3.14 16.26
C ASP A 929 -28.17 3.10 17.75
N ILE A 930 -28.78 4.00 18.53
CA ILE A 930 -28.64 4.03 19.98
C ILE A 930 -29.99 3.75 20.61
N SER A 931 -30.03 2.82 21.57
CA SER A 931 -31.26 2.37 22.24
C SER A 931 -32.21 3.49 22.64
N ASN A 932 -33.51 3.31 22.36
CA ASN A 932 -34.60 4.23 22.75
C ASN A 932 -34.87 4.31 24.27
N THR A 933 -34.17 3.48 25.07
CA THR A 933 -34.27 3.52 26.54
C THR A 933 -33.52 4.71 27.15
N LEU A 934 -32.67 5.36 26.37
CA LEU A 934 -31.89 6.52 26.76
C LEU A 934 -32.59 7.82 26.38
N ASP A 935 -32.32 8.88 27.14
CA ASP A 935 -32.80 10.21 26.78
C ASP A 935 -32.07 10.73 25.51
N PRO A 936 -32.70 11.65 24.75
CA PRO A 936 -32.14 12.10 23.48
C PRO A 936 -30.73 12.70 23.54
N GLU A 937 -30.35 13.36 24.65
CA GLU A 937 -28.99 13.93 24.81
C GLU A 937 -27.95 12.83 24.95
N THR A 938 -28.27 11.80 25.76
CA THR A 938 -27.40 10.63 25.89
C THR A 938 -27.30 9.85 24.57
N GLN A 939 -28.40 9.71 23.82
CA GLN A 939 -28.37 9.11 22.48
C GLN A 939 -27.41 9.87 21.56
N GLY A 940 -27.48 11.20 21.51
CA GLY A 940 -26.56 12.01 20.71
C GLY A 940 -25.10 11.81 21.10
N LYS A 941 -24.78 11.86 22.41
CA LYS A 941 -23.41 11.65 22.90
C LYS A 941 -22.85 10.28 22.52
N TYR A 942 -23.64 9.22 22.66
CA TYR A 942 -23.21 7.86 22.36
C TYR A 942 -23.08 7.63 20.86
N LEU A 943 -23.97 8.21 20.05
CA LEU A 943 -23.84 8.19 18.61
C LEU A 943 -22.52 8.82 18.16
N GLU A 944 -22.12 9.96 18.72
CA GLU A 944 -20.83 10.59 18.38
C GLU A 944 -19.63 9.67 18.66
N ILE A 945 -19.64 8.98 19.81
CA ILE A 945 -18.57 8.04 20.18
C ILE A 945 -18.46 6.93 19.13
N VAL A 946 -19.59 6.31 18.77
CA VAL A 946 -19.65 5.24 17.77
C VAL A 946 -19.13 5.77 16.43
N LEU A 947 -19.71 6.86 15.94
CA LEU A 947 -19.40 7.41 14.61
C LEU A 947 -17.92 7.77 14.47
N ARG A 948 -17.31 8.44 15.47
CA ARG A 948 -15.87 8.75 15.43
C ARG A 948 -15.01 7.50 15.43
N GLU A 949 -15.38 6.49 16.21
CA GLU A 949 -14.62 5.25 16.30
C GLU A 949 -14.63 4.49 14.97
N VAL A 950 -15.81 4.34 14.35
CA VAL A 950 -15.95 3.58 13.10
C VAL A 950 -15.43 4.38 11.90
N TYR A 951 -15.66 5.69 11.82
CA TYR A 951 -15.24 6.52 10.68
C TYR A 951 -13.71 6.64 10.59
N SER A 952 -13.04 6.65 11.75
CA SER A 952 -11.57 6.70 11.82
C SER A 952 -10.88 5.38 11.52
N HIS A 953 -11.60 4.25 11.35
CA HIS A 953 -10.98 2.96 11.06
C HIS A 953 -10.75 2.76 9.55
N PRO A 954 -9.54 2.33 9.11
CA PRO A 954 -9.19 2.24 7.69
C PRO A 954 -9.99 1.20 6.89
N SER A 955 -10.38 0.10 7.53
CA SER A 955 -11.17 -0.99 6.93
C SER A 955 -12.69 -0.76 6.92
N VAL A 956 -13.17 0.33 7.52
CA VAL A 956 -14.60 0.67 7.48
C VAL A 956 -14.87 1.48 6.23
N ASP A 957 -15.69 0.93 5.33
CA ASP A 957 -16.00 1.55 4.04
C ASP A 957 -17.42 2.15 3.99
N GLY A 958 -18.29 1.79 4.93
CA GLY A 958 -19.61 2.40 5.03
C GLY A 958 -20.25 2.32 6.41
N ILE A 959 -21.11 3.31 6.66
CA ILE A 959 -21.90 3.44 7.89
C ILE A 959 -23.33 3.76 7.47
N MET A 960 -24.27 2.94 7.91
CA MET A 960 -25.71 3.10 7.68
C MET A 960 -26.38 3.32 9.03
N LEU A 961 -27.20 4.37 9.12
CA LEU A 961 -27.95 4.69 10.34
C LEU A 961 -29.35 4.09 10.28
N TRP A 962 -29.74 3.30 11.28
CA TRP A 962 -31.04 2.66 11.34
C TRP A 962 -32.11 3.58 11.93
N THR A 963 -32.45 4.62 11.16
CA THR A 963 -33.21 5.78 11.64
C THR A 963 -34.41 6.13 10.75
N ALA A 964 -34.92 5.13 10.01
CA ALA A 964 -36.09 5.29 9.15
C ALA A 964 -37.28 5.84 9.95
N MET A 965 -37.96 6.84 9.37
CA MET A 965 -39.06 7.55 9.99
C MET A 965 -40.38 7.07 9.41
N ASP A 966 -41.24 6.47 10.23
CA ASP A 966 -42.63 6.15 9.91
C ASP A 966 -43.58 7.13 10.64
N PRO A 967 -44.83 7.33 10.19
CA PRO A 967 -45.89 7.99 10.94
C PRO A 967 -45.97 7.68 12.44
N MET A 968 -45.53 6.50 12.90
CA MET A 968 -45.51 6.13 14.33
C MET A 968 -44.22 6.50 15.08
N GLY A 969 -43.20 7.04 14.39
CA GLY A 969 -41.87 7.34 14.92
C GLY A 969 -40.79 6.47 14.27
N CYS A 970 -39.60 6.42 14.89
CA CYS A 970 -38.49 5.58 14.46
C CYS A 970 -38.32 4.39 15.43
N TYR A 971 -37.58 3.37 15.02
CA TYR A 971 -37.40 2.14 15.80
C TYR A 971 -36.66 2.36 17.14
N GLN A 972 -35.36 2.68 17.11
CA GLN A 972 -34.55 2.97 18.31
C GLN A 972 -34.20 4.45 18.44
N MET A 973 -33.86 5.09 17.32
CA MET A 973 -33.31 6.43 17.33
C MET A 973 -33.87 7.23 16.16
N CYS A 974 -34.37 8.43 16.47
CA CYS A 974 -34.75 9.40 15.45
C CYS A 974 -33.67 10.47 15.33
N LEU A 975 -33.40 10.93 14.11
CA LEU A 975 -32.58 12.11 13.88
C LEU A 975 -33.38 13.40 14.03
N THR A 976 -34.69 13.35 13.75
CA THR A 976 -35.60 14.49 13.79
C THR A 976 -36.92 14.14 14.48
N ASP A 977 -37.64 15.16 14.93
CA ASP A 977 -39.03 15.03 15.36
C ASP A 977 -40.02 14.93 14.18
N ALA A 978 -41.32 14.82 14.48
CA ALA A 978 -42.40 14.76 13.48
C ALA A 978 -42.51 16.01 12.58
N ASN A 979 -41.88 17.13 12.95
CA ASN A 979 -41.85 18.37 12.19
C ASN A 979 -40.52 18.56 11.45
N PHE A 980 -39.69 17.51 11.37
CA PHE A 980 -38.34 17.54 10.79
C PHE A 980 -37.39 18.54 11.49
N GLN A 981 -37.61 18.81 12.79
CA GLN A 981 -36.64 19.52 13.62
C GLN A 981 -35.63 18.52 14.19
N ASN A 982 -34.35 18.87 14.20
CA ASN A 982 -33.31 18.00 14.74
C ASN A 982 -33.55 17.64 16.21
N LEU A 983 -33.27 16.39 16.52
CA LEU A 983 -32.98 15.91 17.87
C LEU A 983 -31.46 15.93 18.09
N PRO A 984 -30.95 15.76 19.32
CA PRO A 984 -29.51 15.80 19.58
C PRO A 984 -28.68 14.82 18.73
N ALA A 985 -29.23 13.65 18.40
CA ALA A 985 -28.62 12.72 17.45
C ALA A 985 -28.49 13.31 16.03
N GLY A 986 -29.52 14.01 15.54
CA GLY A 986 -29.47 14.75 14.29
C GLY A 986 -28.46 15.90 14.32
N ASP A 987 -28.34 16.61 15.43
CA ASP A 987 -27.35 17.69 15.60
C ASP A 987 -25.90 17.16 15.56
N VAL A 988 -25.67 15.96 16.12
CA VAL A 988 -24.38 15.27 16.03
C VAL A 988 -24.05 14.91 14.59
N VAL A 989 -24.98 14.27 13.87
CA VAL A 989 -24.79 13.89 12.47
C VAL A 989 -24.51 15.13 11.61
N ASP A 990 -25.28 16.21 11.78
CA ASP A 990 -25.09 17.46 11.04
C ASP A 990 -23.74 18.10 11.33
N ARG A 991 -23.33 18.14 12.60
CA ARG A 991 -22.03 18.71 12.96
C ARG A 991 -20.89 17.87 12.37
N LEU A 992 -20.95 16.55 12.49
CA LEU A 992 -19.90 15.69 11.97
C LEU A 992 -19.84 15.82 10.45
N ILE A 993 -20.94 15.61 9.73
CA ILE A 993 -20.94 15.61 8.26
C ILE A 993 -20.67 16.99 7.67
N PHE A 994 -21.31 18.06 8.16
CA PHE A 994 -21.25 19.38 7.51
C PHE A 994 -20.23 20.35 8.10
N LYS A 995 -19.58 20.00 9.22
CA LYS A 995 -18.57 20.88 9.85
C LYS A 995 -17.23 20.21 10.05
N GLU A 996 -17.21 18.95 10.49
CA GLU A 996 -15.96 18.29 10.88
C GLU A 996 -15.41 17.35 9.81
N TRP A 997 -16.29 16.66 9.07
CA TRP A 997 -15.98 15.64 8.04
C TRP A 997 -16.31 16.09 6.63
N SER A 998 -16.31 17.40 6.42
CA SER A 998 -16.47 18.05 5.14
C SER A 998 -15.35 19.06 4.94
N THR A 999 -15.04 19.34 3.69
CA THR A 999 -14.14 20.42 3.34
C THR A 999 -14.89 21.74 3.39
N ALA A 1000 -14.46 22.65 4.25
CA ALA A 1000 -14.97 24.01 4.26
C ALA A 1000 -14.70 24.69 2.91
N VAL A 1001 -15.56 25.64 2.52
CA VAL A 1001 -15.38 26.39 1.28
C VAL A 1001 -13.98 27.00 1.24
N VAL A 1002 -13.19 26.58 0.24
CA VAL A 1002 -11.85 27.11 0.02
C VAL A 1002 -12.01 28.31 -0.89
N ASN A 1003 -11.74 29.51 -0.38
CA ASN A 1003 -11.78 30.74 -1.16
C ASN A 1003 -10.41 31.40 -1.09
N GLY A 1004 -9.68 31.34 -2.19
CA GLY A 1004 -8.32 31.84 -2.30
C GLY A 1004 -8.08 32.50 -3.64
N GLU A 1005 -6.89 33.04 -3.81
CA GLU A 1005 -6.39 33.48 -5.10
C GLU A 1005 -5.28 32.55 -5.54
N SER A 1006 -5.17 32.31 -6.84
CA SER A 1006 -4.05 31.56 -7.40
C SER A 1006 -2.73 32.29 -7.13
N ASP A 1007 -1.72 31.55 -6.69
CA ASP A 1007 -0.40 32.07 -6.34
C ASP A 1007 0.47 32.40 -7.57
N GLU A 1008 1.76 32.66 -7.35
CA GLU A 1008 2.72 32.98 -8.42
C GLU A 1008 2.85 31.86 -9.47
N ASP A 1009 2.57 30.63 -9.09
CA ASP A 1009 2.55 29.46 -9.98
C ASP A 1009 1.14 29.20 -10.56
N GLY A 1010 0.18 30.08 -10.28
CA GLY A 1010 -1.21 29.98 -10.69
C GLY A 1010 -1.97 28.87 -9.97
N THR A 1011 -1.55 28.51 -8.75
CA THR A 1011 -2.13 27.40 -8.03
C THR A 1011 -2.82 27.79 -6.72
N LEU A 1012 -3.71 26.93 -6.24
CA LEU A 1012 -4.27 26.96 -4.88
C LEU A 1012 -4.29 25.54 -4.32
N SER A 1013 -3.60 25.32 -3.20
CA SER A 1013 -3.54 24.01 -2.54
C SER A 1013 -4.33 23.97 -1.24
N PHE A 1014 -4.96 22.83 -0.94
CA PHE A 1014 -5.72 22.58 0.28
C PHE A 1014 -5.85 21.06 0.55
N ASP A 1015 -6.20 20.67 1.78
CA ASP A 1015 -6.56 19.29 2.10
C ASP A 1015 -8.08 19.11 2.03
N GLY A 1016 -8.55 18.20 1.18
CA GLY A 1016 -9.97 17.93 0.96
C GLY A 1016 -10.39 16.54 1.42
N PHE A 1017 -11.54 16.42 2.06
CA PHE A 1017 -12.20 15.14 2.33
C PHE A 1017 -12.57 14.39 1.05
N LEU A 1018 -12.63 13.06 1.10
CA LEU A 1018 -13.09 12.25 -0.03
C LEU A 1018 -14.49 12.69 -0.50
N GLY A 1019 -14.70 12.76 -1.81
CA GLY A 1019 -15.97 13.16 -2.40
C GLY A 1019 -15.83 14.02 -3.65
N GLU A 1020 -16.96 14.45 -4.18
CA GLU A 1020 -17.03 15.31 -5.37
C GLU A 1020 -16.98 16.79 -4.97
N TYR A 1021 -16.44 17.62 -5.86
CA TYR A 1021 -16.20 19.06 -5.65
C TYR A 1021 -16.60 19.84 -6.90
N VAL A 1022 -17.10 21.05 -6.69
CA VAL A 1022 -17.24 22.10 -7.70
C VAL A 1022 -16.19 23.15 -7.42
N VAL A 1023 -15.59 23.68 -8.48
CA VAL A 1023 -14.65 24.77 -8.40
C VAL A 1023 -15.04 25.85 -9.39
N ASN A 1024 -15.14 27.07 -8.85
CA ASN A 1024 -15.41 28.29 -9.60
C ASN A 1024 -14.14 29.13 -9.63
N VAL A 1025 -13.78 29.63 -10.81
CA VAL A 1025 -12.62 30.49 -10.98
C VAL A 1025 -13.01 31.77 -11.69
N ASP A 1026 -12.69 32.91 -11.09
CA ASP A 1026 -12.97 34.24 -11.62
C ASP A 1026 -11.66 35.02 -11.85
N PHE A 1027 -11.50 35.60 -13.04
CA PHE A 1027 -10.39 36.52 -13.32
C PHE A 1027 -10.82 37.61 -14.31
N GLY A 1028 -10.82 38.87 -13.87
CA GLY A 1028 -11.31 39.99 -14.67
C GLY A 1028 -12.80 39.87 -15.01
N ASN A 1029 -13.12 39.70 -16.29
CA ASN A 1029 -14.49 39.47 -16.79
C ASN A 1029 -14.78 38.00 -17.18
N LYS A 1030 -13.85 37.08 -16.88
CA LYS A 1030 -13.94 35.66 -17.22
C LYS A 1030 -14.27 34.84 -15.97
N THR A 1031 -15.11 33.83 -16.14
CA THR A 1031 -15.57 32.93 -15.07
C THR A 1031 -15.62 31.50 -15.60
N SER A 1032 -15.11 30.52 -14.86
CA SER A 1032 -15.19 29.09 -15.17
C SER A 1032 -15.78 28.33 -13.98
N ASN A 1033 -16.54 27.28 -14.27
CA ASN A 1033 -17.10 26.35 -13.29
C ASN A 1033 -16.79 24.93 -13.76
N SER A 1034 -16.24 24.10 -12.88
CA SER A 1034 -15.88 22.71 -13.19
C SER A 1034 -16.06 21.81 -11.97
N THR A 1035 -16.07 20.49 -12.19
CA THR A 1035 -16.21 19.48 -11.14
C THR A 1035 -15.06 18.49 -11.12
N PHE A 1036 -14.71 17.98 -9.94
CA PHE A 1036 -13.69 16.93 -9.76
C PHE A 1036 -13.99 16.04 -8.56
N PHE A 1037 -13.29 14.92 -8.43
CA PHE A 1037 -13.51 13.93 -7.37
C PHE A 1037 -12.21 13.66 -6.59
N ILE A 1038 -12.34 13.53 -5.27
CA ILE A 1038 -11.29 13.09 -4.35
C ILE A 1038 -11.60 11.65 -3.92
N SER A 1039 -10.74 10.69 -4.28
CA SER A 1039 -10.87 9.27 -3.92
C SER A 1039 -9.83 8.79 -2.91
N LYS A 1040 -10.07 7.63 -2.29
CA LYS A 1040 -9.09 6.93 -1.43
C LYS A 1040 -7.82 6.59 -2.24
N GLY A 1041 -6.65 6.70 -1.63
CA GLY A 1041 -5.32 6.52 -2.27
C GLY A 1041 -4.23 7.39 -1.64
N ASP A 1042 -2.95 7.24 -1.95
CA ASP A 1042 -1.86 7.95 -1.22
C ASP A 1042 -1.30 9.17 -1.98
N GLU A 1043 -1.90 9.56 -3.12
CA GLU A 1043 -1.39 10.60 -4.01
C GLU A 1043 -2.10 11.96 -3.83
N THR A 1044 -1.36 13.06 -4.03
CA THR A 1044 -1.91 14.42 -4.14
C THR A 1044 -2.71 14.56 -5.43
N ILE A 1045 -3.89 15.17 -5.36
CA ILE A 1045 -4.78 15.34 -6.51
C ILE A 1045 -4.52 16.69 -7.18
N HIS A 1046 -4.19 16.68 -8.46
CA HIS A 1046 -4.01 17.89 -9.27
C HIS A 1046 -5.22 18.12 -10.18
N PHE A 1047 -5.82 19.32 -10.12
CA PHE A 1047 -6.98 19.68 -10.94
C PHE A 1047 -6.76 20.99 -11.69
N SER A 1048 -6.85 20.98 -13.02
CA SER A 1048 -6.51 22.14 -13.86
C SER A 1048 -7.75 22.81 -14.45
N ILE A 1049 -7.78 24.14 -14.46
CA ILE A 1049 -8.90 24.98 -14.94
C ILE A 1049 -8.37 26.04 -15.90
N GLN A 1050 -9.02 26.16 -17.05
CA GLN A 1050 -8.69 27.15 -18.08
C GLN A 1050 -9.78 28.25 -18.16
N LEU A 1051 -9.35 29.51 -18.34
CA LEU A 1051 -10.21 30.72 -18.44
C LEU A 1051 -10.11 31.49 -19.76
#